data_AF-A0AB40ASM0-F1
#
_entry.id   AF-A0AB40ASM0-F1
#
_cell.length_a   1.000
_cell.length_b   1.000
_cell.length_c   1.000
_cell.angle_alpha   90.00
_cell.angle_beta   90.00
_cell.angle_gamma   90.00
#
_symmetry.space_group_name_H-M   'P 1'
#
loop_
_entity.id
_entity.type
_entity.pdbx_description
1 polymer ?
#
loop_
_entity_poly.entity_id
_entity_poly.type
_entity_poly.pdbx_seq_one_letter_code
_entity_poly.pdbx_strand_id
1 'polypeptide(L)'
;MTWHATHERNEGVMQHPSDAEAWKHFDRTYPDFAQETRNIRLGLCADGFAPHGQFGRTYSCWPVVVTPYNLPPGMCMKRPYMFLTLICPGPKNPKKNIDVFLQPLIDELNNLWVCGEMAYDISKSEYFRMKAALLWTINDFPAYGMLSGWSTAGVFGCPICMESSNAFHLQHGRKASYFDCHRKFLPQNHSYRKDKKSFIRGRVEKNGAPPILSGDEILNRVMMFPTAVEDPINTPPGYGADHKWTKRSIFWDLPYWKTNLIRHNLDVMHIEKNVFDNVFFTVMDVKGKSKDNINARKDVGVLCDRKEIAVPSNSTCRSIPKALYTLTKAQKRVICEWIHQLRFPDGYASNLGRCVDMNELKITGMKSHDCHVFMQRLIPIAFRELLPSFIWNPLTELSLLFQCICSVVLDIGKLIDLEEKVAVILCNLEKIFPPAFFDSMEHLVVHLPYEARIGGPVQYRWMYPFERFLQELKKTLKNKAHVEGSICQAYIAQEINIFAEHYFEPHISCRRRRLRRNDEGVSNDIFPPFSIFNYIGRAQGRPKIRWLSENELHVAHTYILRNCPEVQSYYKIFVNYLQGNPADAIDKAIDKHFAKWFESFVANEINQVTDPLLQSLAWGPSKKVTTWPGYFINGYNFHTVTHGMEKATMNSGVCVQGTNADDSSTDFYGLLEDIVQLEYHGSRWNHVVLFECTWFDPINGTKVHPIYKLVDINRKRIYPKYDPFVLAQQAIQVNYIDYPSTKKDKVDWLAVSKTKARRMVEATWPEKDGSAYQMEEIQSLTGVNVMEDILHLFDPQGIQLVVDLSDILQPISEGESEKDELTDDEDNEQSDGG
;
A
#
# COMPACT_ATOMS: atom_id res chain seq x y z
N MET A 1 -21.78 17.33 -5.43
CA MET A 1 -21.97 16.04 -6.14
C MET A 1 -21.56 16.10 -7.62
N THR A 2 -20.78 17.10 -8.05
CA THR A 2 -20.34 17.27 -9.45
C THR A 2 -18.83 17.15 -9.64
N TRP A 3 -18.08 16.84 -8.58
CA TRP A 3 -16.62 16.82 -8.60
C TRP A 3 -16.04 15.89 -9.68
N HIS A 4 -16.66 14.72 -9.88
CA HIS A 4 -16.29 13.74 -10.93
C HIS A 4 -16.25 14.33 -12.36
N ALA A 5 -17.02 15.39 -12.61
CA ALA A 5 -17.14 16.04 -13.90
C ALA A 5 -16.23 17.26 -14.06
N THR A 6 -15.80 17.86 -12.94
CA THR A 6 -15.05 19.13 -12.93
C THR A 6 -13.59 18.97 -12.55
N HIS A 7 -13.18 17.81 -12.03
CA HIS A 7 -11.77 17.60 -11.68
C HIS A 7 -10.91 17.46 -12.93
N GLU A 8 -9.65 17.88 -12.82
CA GLU A 8 -8.67 17.68 -13.86
C GLU A 8 -8.33 16.18 -13.98
N ARG A 9 -8.31 15.68 -15.21
CA ARG A 9 -7.96 14.30 -15.51
C ARG A 9 -6.56 14.30 -16.10
N ASN A 10 -5.62 13.68 -15.40
CA ASN A 10 -4.28 13.51 -15.91
C ASN A 10 -4.26 12.33 -16.88
N GLU A 11 -3.80 12.56 -18.11
CA GLU A 11 -3.67 11.49 -19.10
C GLU A 11 -2.72 10.39 -18.60
N GLY A 12 -3.03 9.13 -18.90
CA GLY A 12 -2.22 7.98 -18.51
C GLY A 12 -2.43 7.48 -17.08
N VAL A 13 -3.10 8.24 -16.20
CA VAL A 13 -3.35 7.83 -14.81
C VAL A 13 -4.83 7.87 -14.41
N MET A 14 -5.18 7.14 -13.34
CA MET A 14 -6.52 7.11 -12.73
C MET A 14 -6.41 7.36 -11.24
N GLN A 15 -7.13 8.34 -10.72
CA GLN A 15 -7.14 8.70 -9.30
C GLN A 15 -8.50 8.44 -8.65
N HIS A 16 -9.53 8.25 -9.47
CA HIS A 16 -10.91 8.08 -9.04
C HIS A 16 -11.65 7.11 -9.98
N PRO A 17 -12.73 6.41 -9.53
CA PRO A 17 -13.50 5.53 -10.41
C PRO A 17 -14.06 6.19 -11.67
N SER A 18 -14.26 7.51 -11.67
CA SER A 18 -14.67 8.29 -12.86
C SER A 18 -13.63 8.33 -13.97
N ASP A 19 -12.37 8.04 -13.66
CA ASP A 19 -11.29 7.97 -14.65
C ASP A 19 -11.25 6.60 -15.35
N ALA A 20 -11.92 5.61 -14.77
CA ALA A 20 -11.83 4.22 -15.21
C ALA A 20 -12.80 3.87 -16.33
N GLU A 21 -12.48 2.80 -17.05
CA GLU A 21 -13.23 2.39 -18.24
C GLU A 21 -14.67 1.97 -17.93
N ALA A 22 -14.97 1.38 -16.77
CA ALA A 22 -16.33 1.00 -16.39
C ALA A 22 -17.26 2.23 -16.27
N TRP A 23 -16.78 3.33 -15.68
CA TRP A 23 -17.54 4.57 -15.59
C TRP A 23 -17.71 5.23 -16.96
N LYS A 24 -16.60 5.35 -17.72
CA LYS A 24 -16.62 5.94 -19.06
C LYS A 24 -17.52 5.16 -20.02
N HIS A 25 -17.53 3.83 -19.91
CA HIS A 25 -18.42 2.96 -20.67
C HIS A 25 -19.88 3.22 -20.28
N PHE A 26 -20.20 3.28 -18.98
CA PHE A 26 -21.53 3.60 -18.51
C PHE A 26 -22.04 4.93 -19.07
N ASP A 27 -21.19 5.97 -19.06
CA ASP A 27 -21.54 7.29 -19.59
C ASP A 27 -21.78 7.28 -21.10
N ARG A 28 -20.99 6.50 -21.86
CA ARG A 28 -21.20 6.31 -23.31
C ARG A 28 -22.48 5.54 -23.62
N THR A 29 -22.82 4.55 -22.79
CA THR A 29 -24.01 3.72 -22.97
C THR A 29 -25.29 4.49 -22.60
N TYR A 30 -25.21 5.40 -21.62
CA TYR A 30 -26.35 6.20 -21.14
C TYR A 30 -26.06 7.71 -21.20
N PRO A 31 -25.97 8.30 -22.40
CA PRO A 31 -25.61 9.71 -22.55
C PRO A 31 -26.62 10.65 -21.88
N ASP A 32 -27.92 10.35 -21.92
CA ASP A 32 -28.97 11.14 -21.27
C ASP A 32 -28.79 11.18 -19.73
N PHE A 33 -28.33 10.09 -19.14
CA PHE A 33 -28.01 10.05 -17.71
C PHE A 33 -26.72 10.83 -17.42
N ALA A 34 -25.71 10.68 -18.27
CA ALA A 34 -24.40 11.30 -18.08
C ALA A 34 -24.42 12.82 -18.30
N GLN A 35 -25.27 13.32 -19.20
CA GLN A 35 -25.41 14.74 -19.52
C GLN A 35 -25.77 15.57 -18.27
N GLU A 36 -26.65 15.05 -17.42
CA GLU A 36 -26.92 15.65 -16.11
C GLU A 36 -25.85 15.20 -15.11
N THR A 37 -24.77 15.99 -15.01
CA THR A 37 -23.60 15.72 -14.16
C THR A 37 -23.92 15.54 -12.66
N ARG A 38 -25.08 16.02 -12.20
CA ARG A 38 -25.55 15.86 -10.82
C ARG A 38 -26.21 14.51 -10.55
N ASN A 39 -26.44 13.69 -11.58
CA ASN A 39 -26.93 12.32 -11.41
C ASN A 39 -25.92 11.45 -10.65
N ILE A 40 -26.43 10.58 -9.79
CA ILE A 40 -25.66 9.90 -8.75
C ILE A 40 -25.26 8.50 -9.18
N ARG A 41 -23.99 8.17 -9.01
CA ARG A 41 -23.45 6.82 -9.21
C ARG A 41 -23.11 6.22 -7.86
N LEU A 42 -23.62 5.02 -7.62
CA LEU A 42 -23.63 4.37 -6.30
C LEU A 42 -22.79 3.10 -6.30
N GLY A 43 -22.19 2.80 -5.15
CA GLY A 43 -21.66 1.49 -4.80
C GLY A 43 -22.46 0.89 -3.64
N LEU A 44 -22.60 -0.43 -3.63
CA LEU A 44 -23.32 -1.16 -2.58
C LEU A 44 -22.40 -2.16 -1.88
N CYS A 45 -22.48 -2.27 -0.57
CA CYS A 45 -21.83 -3.30 0.22
C CYS A 45 -22.87 -4.01 1.09
N ALA A 46 -22.81 -5.34 1.16
CA ALA A 46 -23.52 -6.12 2.16
C ALA A 46 -22.58 -7.13 2.80
N ASP A 47 -22.52 -7.13 4.13
CA ASP A 47 -21.71 -8.09 4.88
C ASP A 47 -22.35 -8.39 6.25
N GLY A 48 -22.10 -9.61 6.73
CA GLY A 48 -22.64 -10.13 7.97
C GLY A 48 -21.70 -9.92 9.14
N PHE A 49 -22.23 -9.45 10.27
CA PHE A 49 -21.46 -9.40 11.51
C PHE A 49 -22.16 -10.07 12.68
N ALA A 50 -21.35 -10.61 13.59
CA ALA A 50 -21.82 -11.25 14.82
C ALA A 50 -21.91 -10.24 15.99
N PRO A 51 -23.12 -9.86 16.45
CA PRO A 51 -23.32 -8.83 17.47
C PRO A 51 -22.90 -9.29 18.88
N HIS A 52 -22.99 -10.58 19.19
CA HIS A 52 -22.72 -11.10 20.54
C HIS A 52 -21.25 -11.42 20.85
N GLY A 53 -20.34 -11.32 19.87
CA GLY A 53 -18.94 -11.73 20.02
C GLY A 53 -18.72 -13.24 19.92
N GLN A 54 -17.47 -13.70 20.14
CA GLN A 54 -17.06 -15.10 19.94
C GLN A 54 -17.71 -16.12 20.90
N PHE A 55 -18.25 -15.66 22.04
CA PHE A 55 -18.80 -16.53 23.10
C PHE A 55 -20.35 -16.45 23.22
N GLY A 56 -21.03 -15.77 22.29
CA GLY A 56 -22.49 -15.63 22.29
C GLY A 56 -23.23 -16.65 21.41
N ARG A 57 -24.58 -16.66 21.48
CA ARG A 57 -25.42 -17.41 20.52
C ARG A 57 -25.06 -16.99 19.08
N THR A 58 -25.05 -17.94 18.15
CA THR A 58 -24.81 -17.67 16.72
C THR A 58 -25.90 -16.74 16.19
N TYR A 59 -25.52 -15.49 15.91
CA TYR A 59 -26.38 -14.45 15.36
C TYR A 59 -25.60 -13.74 14.26
N SER A 60 -26.22 -13.59 13.09
CA SER A 60 -25.65 -12.88 11.94
C SER A 60 -26.64 -11.82 11.50
N CYS A 61 -26.30 -10.55 11.72
CA CYS A 61 -27.04 -9.40 11.22
C CYS A 61 -26.33 -8.89 9.96
N TRP A 62 -27.07 -8.48 8.93
CA TRP A 62 -26.53 -8.11 7.61
C TRP A 62 -26.96 -6.69 7.22
N PRO A 63 -26.18 -5.66 7.60
CA PRO A 63 -26.34 -4.31 7.08
C PRO A 63 -26.06 -4.23 5.58
N VAL A 64 -26.86 -3.46 4.86
CA VAL A 64 -26.62 -3.07 3.47
C VAL A 64 -26.30 -1.58 3.45
N VAL A 65 -25.14 -1.24 2.93
CA VAL A 65 -24.61 0.12 2.90
C VAL A 65 -24.49 0.59 1.45
N VAL A 66 -25.00 1.79 1.17
CA VAL A 66 -24.88 2.45 -0.13
C VAL A 66 -24.00 3.69 0.01
N THR A 67 -23.15 3.94 -0.99
CA THR A 67 -22.24 5.10 -0.99
C THR A 67 -22.14 5.74 -2.36
N PRO A 68 -22.11 7.09 -2.46
CA PRO A 68 -21.99 7.78 -3.73
C PRO A 68 -20.52 7.98 -4.14
N TYR A 69 -20.24 7.74 -5.42
CA TYR A 69 -18.92 7.96 -6.00
C TYR A 69 -18.72 9.35 -6.57
N ASN A 70 -19.77 10.18 -6.69
CA ASN A 70 -19.63 11.54 -7.26
C ASN A 70 -18.74 12.52 -6.45
N LEU A 71 -18.29 12.10 -5.27
CA LEU A 71 -17.56 12.92 -4.30
C LEU A 71 -16.05 12.88 -4.54
N PRO A 72 -15.31 13.94 -4.14
CA PRO A 72 -13.85 13.93 -4.23
C PRO A 72 -13.22 12.82 -3.37
N PRO A 73 -11.97 12.40 -3.67
CA PRO A 73 -11.25 11.36 -2.95
C PRO A 73 -11.23 11.53 -1.43
N GLY A 74 -11.14 12.77 -0.93
CA GLY A 74 -11.15 13.07 0.49
C GLY A 74 -12.49 12.84 1.21
N MET A 75 -13.60 12.74 0.46
CA MET A 75 -14.96 12.59 0.99
C MET A 75 -15.59 11.25 0.64
N CYS A 76 -15.27 10.67 -0.52
CA CYS A 76 -15.84 9.39 -0.94
C CYS A 76 -15.49 8.27 0.07
N MET A 77 -16.43 7.34 0.31
CA MET A 77 -16.30 6.24 1.29
C MET A 77 -16.04 6.70 2.74
N LYS A 78 -16.29 7.97 3.07
CA LYS A 78 -16.26 8.46 4.46
C LYS A 78 -17.60 8.23 5.14
N ARG A 79 -17.56 8.16 6.46
CA ARG A 79 -18.71 7.83 7.30
C ARG A 79 -19.96 8.70 7.05
N PRO A 80 -19.86 10.02 6.87
CA PRO A 80 -21.04 10.85 6.58
C PRO A 80 -21.73 10.52 5.25
N TYR A 81 -21.05 9.80 4.36
CA TYR A 81 -21.51 9.47 3.00
C TYR A 81 -21.62 7.95 2.78
N MET A 82 -21.67 7.18 3.87
CA MET A 82 -22.02 5.76 3.87
C MET A 82 -23.40 5.61 4.50
N PHE A 83 -24.40 5.35 3.67
CA PHE A 83 -25.79 5.27 4.08
C PHE A 83 -26.14 3.85 4.47
N LEU A 84 -26.56 3.65 5.73
CA LEU A 84 -27.14 2.38 6.16
C LEU A 84 -28.57 2.28 5.61
N THR A 85 -28.70 1.64 4.45
CA THR A 85 -29.96 1.64 3.69
C THR A 85 -30.91 0.53 4.11
N LEU A 86 -30.39 -0.66 4.43
CA LEU A 86 -31.18 -1.79 4.90
C LEU A 86 -30.46 -2.55 6.02
N ILE A 87 -31.23 -3.24 6.85
CA ILE A 87 -30.70 -4.22 7.81
C ILE A 87 -31.47 -5.53 7.61
N CYS A 88 -30.80 -6.56 7.09
CA CYS A 88 -31.39 -7.88 7.04
C CYS A 88 -31.28 -8.52 8.44
N PRO A 89 -32.40 -8.90 9.05
CA PRO A 89 -32.43 -9.37 10.43
C PRO A 89 -31.75 -10.73 10.59
N GLY A 90 -31.14 -10.95 11.75
CA GLY A 90 -30.63 -12.26 12.13
C GLY A 90 -31.74 -13.23 12.58
N PRO A 91 -31.37 -14.39 13.17
CA PRO A 91 -30.03 -14.78 13.60
C PRO A 91 -29.21 -15.52 12.55
N LYS A 92 -29.78 -15.91 11.41
CA LYS A 92 -29.10 -16.73 10.40
C LYS A 92 -28.59 -15.88 9.24
N ASN A 93 -27.52 -16.35 8.62
CA ASN A 93 -27.06 -15.81 7.35
C ASN A 93 -28.19 -15.94 6.30
N PRO A 94 -28.51 -14.87 5.53
CA PRO A 94 -29.62 -14.85 4.60
C PRO A 94 -29.41 -15.73 3.36
N LYS A 95 -28.17 -16.13 3.06
CA LYS A 95 -27.80 -16.95 1.90
C LYS A 95 -28.39 -16.35 0.62
N LYS A 96 -28.93 -17.19 -0.27
CA LYS A 96 -29.58 -16.74 -1.50
C LYS A 96 -30.83 -15.87 -1.26
N ASN A 97 -31.44 -15.91 -0.07
CA ASN A 97 -32.64 -15.15 0.26
C ASN A 97 -32.36 -13.69 0.60
N ILE A 98 -31.09 -13.24 0.55
CA ILE A 98 -30.76 -11.82 0.70
C ILE A 98 -31.53 -10.94 -0.30
N ASP A 99 -31.83 -11.46 -1.49
CA ASP A 99 -32.57 -10.74 -2.54
C ASP A 99 -33.98 -10.34 -2.10
N VAL A 100 -34.64 -11.14 -1.26
CA VAL A 100 -35.97 -10.81 -0.72
C VAL A 100 -35.90 -9.52 0.11
N PHE A 101 -34.82 -9.33 0.87
CA PHE A 101 -34.61 -8.13 1.67
C PHE A 101 -34.16 -6.93 0.82
N LEU A 102 -33.58 -7.17 -0.35
CA LEU A 102 -33.13 -6.12 -1.27
C LEU A 102 -34.25 -5.55 -2.14
N GLN A 103 -35.43 -6.18 -2.22
CA GLN A 103 -36.54 -5.73 -3.08
C GLN A 103 -36.86 -4.23 -2.92
N PRO A 104 -37.02 -3.68 -1.69
CA PRO A 104 -37.34 -2.25 -1.54
C PRO A 104 -36.26 -1.33 -2.13
N LEU A 105 -34.98 -1.70 -1.96
CA LEU A 105 -33.87 -0.92 -2.51
C LEU A 105 -33.83 -1.00 -4.04
N ILE A 106 -34.09 -2.18 -4.62
CA ILE A 106 -34.14 -2.35 -6.07
C ILE A 106 -35.31 -1.57 -6.68
N ASP A 107 -36.46 -1.56 -6.02
CA ASP A 107 -37.63 -0.76 -6.43
C ASP A 107 -37.32 0.75 -6.41
N GLU A 108 -36.68 1.25 -5.34
CA GLU A 108 -36.24 2.65 -5.25
C GLU A 108 -35.20 3.00 -6.32
N LEU A 109 -34.21 2.13 -6.56
CA LEU A 109 -33.20 2.34 -7.61
C LEU A 109 -33.83 2.36 -9.01
N ASN A 110 -34.84 1.52 -9.25
CA ASN A 110 -35.61 1.53 -10.50
C ASN A 110 -36.42 2.83 -10.66
N ASN A 111 -37.09 3.29 -9.59
CA ASN A 111 -37.80 4.56 -9.62
C ASN A 111 -36.84 5.74 -9.87
N LEU A 112 -35.69 5.78 -9.18
CA LEU A 112 -34.66 6.80 -9.38
C LEU A 112 -34.07 6.79 -10.79
N TRP A 113 -33.98 5.63 -11.43
CA TRP A 113 -33.50 5.50 -12.81
C TRP A 113 -34.54 5.96 -13.85
N VAL A 114 -35.77 5.44 -13.75
CA VAL A 114 -36.83 5.68 -14.73
C VAL A 114 -37.40 7.09 -14.55
N CYS A 115 -37.92 7.36 -13.36
CA CYS A 115 -38.61 8.61 -13.03
C CYS A 115 -37.61 9.68 -12.62
N GLY A 116 -36.65 9.35 -11.74
CA GLY A 116 -35.85 10.33 -10.99
C GLY A 116 -36.65 11.06 -9.92
N GLU A 117 -36.00 11.93 -9.17
CA GLU A 117 -36.61 12.77 -8.12
C GLU A 117 -36.29 14.25 -8.33
N MET A 118 -37.23 15.14 -7.99
CA MET A 118 -36.98 16.58 -8.07
C MET A 118 -36.07 17.01 -6.92
N ALA A 119 -34.86 17.44 -7.24
CA ALA A 119 -33.86 17.92 -6.29
C ALA A 119 -33.57 19.40 -6.53
N TYR A 120 -33.21 20.13 -5.46
CA TYR A 120 -32.79 21.52 -5.53
C TYR A 120 -31.28 21.63 -5.37
N ASP A 121 -30.61 22.22 -6.35
CA ASP A 121 -29.20 22.53 -6.28
C ASP A 121 -29.02 23.94 -5.70
N ILE A 122 -28.58 24.02 -4.44
CA ILE A 122 -28.37 25.30 -3.76
C ILE A 122 -27.27 26.14 -4.41
N SER A 123 -26.26 25.51 -5.03
CA SER A 123 -25.13 26.22 -5.63
C SER A 123 -25.53 26.92 -6.94
N LYS A 124 -26.42 26.30 -7.70
CA LYS A 124 -26.97 26.83 -8.95
C LYS A 124 -28.33 27.52 -8.78
N SER A 125 -28.93 27.42 -7.60
CA SER A 125 -30.27 27.92 -7.29
C SER A 125 -31.34 27.44 -8.28
N GLU A 126 -31.29 26.17 -8.68
CA GLU A 126 -32.22 25.60 -9.66
C GLU A 126 -32.71 24.21 -9.23
N TYR A 127 -33.92 23.87 -9.68
CA TYR A 127 -34.45 22.51 -9.57
C TYR A 127 -34.01 21.68 -10.76
N PHE A 128 -33.67 20.43 -10.51
CA PHE A 128 -33.33 19.47 -11.56
C PHE A 128 -33.91 18.09 -11.21
N ARG A 129 -34.03 17.24 -12.22
CA ARG A 129 -34.49 15.87 -12.04
C ARG A 129 -33.28 14.97 -11.79
N MET A 130 -33.02 14.67 -10.52
CA MET A 130 -31.93 13.79 -10.12
C MET A 130 -32.27 12.33 -10.40
N LYS A 131 -31.38 11.63 -11.08
CA LYS A 131 -31.41 10.17 -11.24
C LYS A 131 -30.25 9.52 -10.50
N ALA A 132 -30.39 8.23 -10.20
CA ALA A 132 -29.31 7.44 -9.60
C ALA A 132 -29.14 6.09 -10.29
N ALA A 133 -27.91 5.57 -10.30
CA ALA A 133 -27.58 4.26 -10.83
C ALA A 133 -26.55 3.54 -9.94
N LEU A 134 -26.75 2.24 -9.73
CA LEU A 134 -25.80 1.37 -9.05
C LEU A 134 -24.74 0.86 -10.03
N LEU A 135 -23.47 1.18 -9.79
CA LEU A 135 -22.38 0.71 -10.65
C LEU A 135 -22.03 -0.75 -10.34
N TRP A 136 -21.81 -1.07 -9.07
CA TRP A 136 -21.36 -2.39 -8.65
C TRP A 136 -21.56 -2.64 -7.16
N THR A 137 -21.34 -3.89 -6.74
CA THR A 137 -21.27 -4.27 -5.32
C THR A 137 -19.84 -4.57 -4.86
N ILE A 138 -19.53 -4.32 -3.59
CA ILE A 138 -18.25 -4.59 -2.92
C ILE A 138 -18.51 -5.48 -1.73
N ASN A 139 -18.04 -6.73 -1.77
CA ASN A 139 -18.30 -7.68 -0.69
C ASN A 139 -17.18 -8.71 -0.59
N ASP A 140 -17.10 -9.38 0.56
CA ASP A 140 -16.26 -10.56 0.71
C ASP A 140 -16.70 -11.69 -0.26
N PHE A 141 -15.83 -12.68 -0.50
CA PHE A 141 -16.09 -13.70 -1.52
C PHE A 141 -17.35 -14.57 -1.24
N PRO A 142 -17.69 -14.90 0.02
CA PRO A 142 -19.00 -15.47 0.33
C PRO A 142 -20.19 -14.58 -0.01
N ALA A 143 -20.19 -13.29 0.39
CA ALA A 143 -21.27 -12.35 0.10
C ALA A 143 -21.39 -12.02 -1.38
N TYR A 144 -20.26 -11.97 -2.10
CA TYR A 144 -20.21 -11.95 -3.56
C TYR A 144 -21.08 -13.05 -4.14
N GLY A 145 -20.92 -14.29 -3.66
CA GLY A 145 -21.67 -15.42 -4.19
C GLY A 145 -23.18 -15.35 -3.87
N MET A 146 -23.53 -14.81 -2.71
CA MET A 146 -24.92 -14.60 -2.32
C MET A 146 -25.63 -13.54 -3.16
N LEU A 147 -24.95 -12.43 -3.47
CA LEU A 147 -25.52 -11.31 -4.21
C LEU A 147 -25.53 -11.56 -5.72
N SER A 148 -24.44 -12.10 -6.28
CA SER A 148 -24.35 -12.41 -7.71
C SER A 148 -25.22 -13.60 -8.11
N GLY A 149 -25.47 -14.51 -7.16
CA GLY A 149 -26.08 -15.82 -7.44
C GLY A 149 -25.08 -16.87 -7.92
N TRP A 150 -23.80 -16.54 -8.15
CA TRP A 150 -22.77 -17.51 -8.50
C TRP A 150 -22.15 -18.16 -7.25
N SER A 151 -22.15 -19.48 -7.14
CA SER A 151 -21.49 -20.15 -6.02
C SER A 151 -19.96 -20.03 -6.13
N THR A 152 -19.35 -19.40 -5.15
CA THR A 152 -17.90 -19.18 -5.06
C THR A 152 -17.12 -20.37 -4.48
N ALA A 153 -17.75 -21.54 -4.37
CA ALA A 153 -17.18 -22.74 -3.77
C ALA A 153 -16.77 -23.80 -4.81
N GLY A 154 -15.63 -24.46 -4.55
CA GLY A 154 -15.14 -25.59 -5.34
C GLY A 154 -14.39 -25.18 -6.61
N VAL A 155 -14.36 -26.09 -7.58
CA VAL A 155 -13.57 -25.94 -8.84
C VAL A 155 -14.12 -24.88 -9.80
N PHE A 156 -15.39 -24.49 -9.63
CA PHE A 156 -16.02 -23.41 -10.40
C PHE A 156 -16.14 -22.12 -9.57
N GLY A 157 -15.36 -22.00 -8.50
CA GLY A 157 -15.46 -20.87 -7.57
C GLY A 157 -15.13 -19.52 -8.20
N CYS A 158 -14.27 -19.47 -9.22
CA CYS A 158 -13.94 -18.24 -9.93
C CYS A 158 -15.14 -17.73 -10.76
N PRO A 159 -15.70 -16.54 -10.45
CA PRO A 159 -16.86 -16.02 -11.16
C PRO A 159 -16.53 -15.45 -12.55
N ILE A 160 -15.24 -15.28 -12.88
CA ILE A 160 -14.76 -14.78 -14.17
C ILE A 160 -14.46 -15.94 -15.10
N CYS A 161 -13.65 -16.91 -14.66
CA CYS A 161 -13.35 -18.10 -15.45
C CYS A 161 -14.52 -19.10 -15.51
N MET A 162 -15.38 -19.11 -14.50
CA MET A 162 -16.51 -20.03 -14.36
C MET A 162 -16.11 -21.49 -14.61
N GLU A 163 -16.83 -22.21 -15.48
CA GLU A 163 -16.53 -23.58 -15.90
C GLU A 163 -15.19 -23.74 -16.65
N SER A 164 -14.63 -22.65 -17.18
CA SER A 164 -13.41 -22.63 -18.00
C SER A 164 -12.12 -22.49 -17.17
N SER A 165 -12.18 -22.59 -15.84
CA SER A 165 -11.02 -22.45 -14.95
C SER A 165 -9.99 -23.58 -15.10
N ASN A 166 -10.40 -24.78 -15.54
CA ASN A 166 -9.62 -26.04 -15.49
C ASN A 166 -9.24 -26.49 -14.07
N ALA A 167 -9.81 -25.89 -13.03
CA ALA A 167 -9.56 -26.33 -11.67
C ALA A 167 -10.12 -27.73 -11.44
N PHE A 168 -9.50 -28.47 -10.52
CA PHE A 168 -9.83 -29.88 -10.27
C PHE A 168 -9.77 -30.20 -8.78
N HIS A 169 -10.35 -31.33 -8.39
CA HIS A 169 -10.24 -31.81 -7.01
C HIS A 169 -8.97 -32.65 -6.83
N LEU A 170 -8.18 -32.32 -5.82
CA LEU A 170 -7.00 -33.10 -5.45
C LEU A 170 -7.41 -34.49 -4.93
N GLN A 171 -6.68 -35.53 -5.35
CA GLN A 171 -6.98 -36.92 -5.00
C GLN A 171 -6.85 -37.18 -3.49
N HIS A 172 -5.77 -36.69 -2.88
CA HIS A 172 -5.50 -36.86 -1.46
C HIS A 172 -5.97 -35.66 -0.64
N GLY A 173 -5.75 -34.44 -1.13
CA GLY A 173 -6.18 -33.21 -0.46
C GLY A 173 -7.69 -33.01 -0.42
N ARG A 174 -8.44 -33.59 -1.37
CA ARG A 174 -9.90 -33.47 -1.56
C ARG A 174 -10.44 -32.04 -1.73
N LYS A 175 -9.56 -31.05 -1.83
CA LYS A 175 -9.90 -29.64 -2.06
C LYS A 175 -9.80 -29.32 -3.54
N ALA A 176 -10.52 -28.29 -3.97
CA ALA A 176 -10.33 -27.69 -5.28
C ALA A 176 -8.93 -27.08 -5.37
N SER A 177 -8.26 -27.29 -6.49
CA SER A 177 -6.95 -26.73 -6.82
C SER A 177 -7.01 -26.08 -8.19
N TYR A 178 -6.43 -24.89 -8.26
CA TYR A 178 -6.22 -24.09 -9.47
C TYR A 178 -4.75 -24.17 -9.93
N PHE A 179 -4.05 -25.23 -9.53
CA PHE A 179 -2.70 -25.51 -9.99
C PHE A 179 -2.67 -25.82 -11.48
N ASP A 180 -1.71 -25.27 -12.20
CA ASP A 180 -1.56 -25.41 -13.65
C ASP A 180 -2.81 -24.92 -14.42
N CYS A 181 -3.41 -23.84 -13.89
CA CYS A 181 -4.53 -23.13 -14.51
C CYS A 181 -4.12 -21.75 -15.05
N HIS A 182 -2.90 -21.29 -14.78
CA HIS A 182 -2.43 -19.95 -15.15
C HIS A 182 -1.69 -19.90 -16.50
N ARG A 183 -1.10 -21.03 -16.95
CA ARG A 183 -0.41 -21.10 -18.26
C ARG A 183 -1.27 -20.70 -19.46
N LYS A 184 -2.59 -20.88 -19.37
CA LYS A 184 -3.54 -20.52 -20.42
C LYS A 184 -3.67 -19.00 -20.62
N PHE A 185 -3.22 -18.19 -19.65
CA PHE A 185 -3.22 -16.73 -19.74
C PHE A 185 -1.95 -16.17 -20.40
N LEU A 186 -0.92 -16.99 -20.60
CA LEU A 186 0.32 -16.58 -21.25
C LEU A 186 0.14 -16.42 -22.77
N PRO A 187 1.00 -15.70 -23.51
CA PRO A 187 0.99 -15.71 -24.98
C PRO A 187 1.13 -17.13 -25.56
N GLN A 188 0.52 -17.42 -26.72
CA GLN A 188 0.46 -18.78 -27.28
C GLN A 188 1.84 -19.38 -27.59
N ASN A 189 2.82 -18.53 -27.91
CA ASN A 189 4.21 -18.90 -28.19
C ASN A 189 5.10 -18.99 -26.93
N HIS A 190 4.59 -18.64 -25.74
CA HIS A 190 5.36 -18.63 -24.50
C HIS A 190 5.92 -20.02 -24.14
N SER A 191 7.19 -20.08 -23.71
CA SER A 191 7.92 -21.33 -23.44
C SER A 191 7.22 -22.23 -22.40
N TYR A 192 6.73 -21.63 -21.31
CA TYR A 192 6.03 -22.34 -20.21
C TYR A 192 4.82 -23.18 -20.67
N ARG A 193 4.12 -22.77 -21.74
CA ARG A 193 3.00 -23.56 -22.29
C ARG A 193 3.43 -24.93 -22.78
N LYS A 194 4.70 -25.06 -23.21
CA LYS A 194 5.32 -26.31 -23.69
C LYS A 194 6.11 -27.05 -22.61
N ASP A 195 6.25 -26.48 -21.42
CA ASP A 195 6.98 -27.10 -20.30
C ASP A 195 6.21 -28.29 -19.74
N LYS A 196 6.75 -29.49 -19.98
CA LYS A 196 6.17 -30.78 -19.56
C LYS A 196 6.66 -31.25 -18.19
N LYS A 197 7.64 -30.56 -17.59
CA LYS A 197 8.33 -30.99 -16.37
C LYS A 197 7.90 -30.17 -15.15
N SER A 198 7.88 -28.85 -15.27
CA SER A 198 7.73 -27.99 -14.09
C SER A 198 6.29 -27.86 -13.57
N PHE A 199 5.29 -28.28 -14.34
CA PHE A 199 3.85 -28.19 -13.99
C PHE A 199 3.24 -29.59 -13.81
N ILE A 200 2.01 -29.83 -14.28
CA ILE A 200 1.47 -31.19 -14.37
C ILE A 200 2.31 -31.98 -15.38
N ARG A 201 2.78 -33.15 -14.94
CA ARG A 201 3.69 -34.03 -15.68
C ARG A 201 3.13 -34.37 -17.05
N GLY A 202 3.91 -34.08 -18.10
CA GLY A 202 3.58 -34.41 -19.49
C GLY A 202 2.54 -33.50 -20.14
N ARG A 203 1.96 -32.52 -19.42
CA ARG A 203 0.92 -31.64 -19.95
C ARG A 203 1.51 -30.46 -20.74
N VAL A 204 0.93 -30.24 -21.92
CA VAL A 204 1.15 -29.04 -22.74
C VAL A 204 -0.14 -28.23 -22.74
N GLU A 205 -0.05 -26.93 -22.49
CA GLU A 205 -1.22 -26.04 -22.50
C GLU A 205 -1.44 -25.45 -23.89
N LYS A 206 -2.57 -25.80 -24.52
CA LYS A 206 -2.93 -25.36 -25.87
C LYS A 206 -4.08 -24.35 -25.87
N ASN A 207 -4.86 -24.28 -24.78
CA ASN A 207 -6.05 -23.45 -24.71
C ASN A 207 -5.68 -21.99 -24.43
N GLY A 208 -6.53 -21.08 -24.91
CA GLY A 208 -6.45 -19.66 -24.57
C GLY A 208 -7.00 -19.35 -23.18
N ALA A 209 -6.86 -18.09 -22.77
CA ALA A 209 -7.51 -17.57 -21.58
C ALA A 209 -9.03 -17.70 -21.72
N PRO A 210 -9.78 -17.94 -20.63
CA PRO A 210 -11.24 -17.95 -20.67
C PRO A 210 -11.77 -16.60 -21.18
N PRO A 211 -12.82 -16.60 -22.03
CA PRO A 211 -13.42 -15.36 -22.49
C PRO A 211 -14.08 -14.63 -21.32
N ILE A 212 -13.94 -13.31 -21.27
CA ILE A 212 -14.67 -12.46 -20.34
C ILE A 212 -16.07 -12.26 -20.91
N LEU A 213 -17.07 -12.88 -20.29
CA LEU A 213 -18.46 -12.79 -20.74
C LEU A 213 -19.03 -11.39 -20.53
N SER A 214 -19.72 -10.87 -21.55
CA SER A 214 -20.53 -9.66 -21.46
C SER A 214 -21.73 -9.86 -20.51
N GLY A 215 -22.31 -8.76 -20.04
CA GLY A 215 -23.47 -8.86 -19.17
C GLY A 215 -24.71 -9.40 -19.88
N ASP A 216 -24.89 -9.19 -21.18
CA ASP A 216 -25.96 -9.82 -21.97
C ASP A 216 -25.76 -11.35 -22.08
N GLU A 217 -24.53 -11.82 -22.31
CA GLU A 217 -24.23 -13.26 -22.32
C GLU A 217 -24.51 -13.92 -20.98
N ILE A 218 -24.17 -13.25 -19.87
CA ILE A 218 -24.47 -13.76 -18.53
C ILE A 218 -25.97 -13.72 -18.25
N LEU A 219 -26.65 -12.63 -18.62
CA LEU A 219 -28.11 -12.52 -18.46
C LEU A 219 -28.82 -13.66 -19.20
N ASN A 220 -28.44 -13.95 -20.45
CA ASN A 220 -29.02 -15.05 -21.23
C ASN A 220 -28.84 -16.41 -20.55
N ARG A 221 -27.75 -16.62 -19.81
CA ARG A 221 -27.53 -17.84 -19.02
C ARG A 221 -28.43 -17.93 -17.80
N VAL A 222 -28.81 -16.82 -17.18
CA VAL A 222 -29.52 -16.81 -15.89
C VAL A 222 -30.98 -16.36 -15.97
N MET A 223 -31.44 -15.78 -17.08
CA MET A 223 -32.76 -15.16 -17.20
C MET A 223 -33.92 -16.14 -16.98
N MET A 224 -33.70 -17.43 -17.28
CA MET A 224 -34.70 -18.49 -17.11
C MET A 224 -34.62 -19.15 -15.73
N PHE A 225 -33.65 -18.79 -14.89
CA PHE A 225 -33.53 -19.35 -13.54
C PHE A 225 -34.50 -18.66 -12.58
N PRO A 226 -35.04 -19.40 -11.60
CA PRO A 226 -35.89 -18.81 -10.58
C PRO A 226 -35.11 -17.79 -9.75
N THR A 227 -35.81 -16.72 -9.36
CA THR A 227 -35.37 -15.79 -8.33
C THR A 227 -35.48 -16.43 -6.95
N ALA A 228 -34.89 -15.78 -5.94
CA ALA A 228 -35.02 -16.24 -4.56
C ALA A 228 -36.46 -16.15 -4.01
N VAL A 229 -37.32 -15.33 -4.62
CA VAL A 229 -38.73 -15.19 -4.28
C VAL A 229 -39.55 -16.34 -4.86
N GLU A 230 -39.27 -16.72 -6.10
CA GLU A 230 -39.97 -17.80 -6.81
C GLU A 230 -39.60 -19.19 -6.28
N ASP A 231 -38.31 -19.44 -6.03
CA ASP A 231 -37.83 -20.70 -5.43
C ASP A 231 -36.78 -20.45 -4.32
N PRO A 232 -37.24 -20.21 -3.08
CA PRO A 232 -36.35 -19.95 -1.94
C PRO A 232 -35.59 -21.19 -1.45
N ILE A 233 -35.91 -22.39 -1.94
CA ILE A 233 -35.36 -23.64 -1.40
C ILE A 233 -34.40 -24.29 -2.39
N ASN A 234 -34.81 -24.49 -3.65
CA ASN A 234 -34.05 -25.31 -4.60
C ASN A 234 -33.04 -24.50 -5.41
N THR A 235 -32.02 -25.18 -5.93
CA THR A 235 -31.09 -24.60 -6.91
C THR A 235 -31.59 -24.87 -8.33
N PRO A 236 -31.21 -24.03 -9.31
CA PRO A 236 -31.58 -24.25 -10.71
C PRO A 236 -31.12 -25.62 -11.24
N PRO A 237 -31.86 -26.21 -12.20
CA PRO A 237 -31.45 -27.45 -12.86
C PRO A 237 -30.04 -27.34 -13.46
N GLY A 238 -29.22 -28.39 -13.36
CA GLY A 238 -27.82 -28.36 -13.82
C GLY A 238 -26.82 -27.80 -12.81
N TYR A 239 -27.29 -27.27 -11.66
CA TYR A 239 -26.40 -26.78 -10.60
C TYR A 239 -25.44 -27.87 -10.11
N GLY A 240 -24.15 -27.53 -10.10
CA GLY A 240 -23.06 -28.39 -9.66
C GLY A 240 -22.52 -29.34 -10.72
N ALA A 241 -23.23 -29.55 -11.82
CA ALA A 241 -22.76 -30.30 -12.98
C ALA A 241 -22.36 -29.34 -14.10
N ASP A 242 -23.30 -28.54 -14.60
CA ASP A 242 -23.12 -27.67 -15.77
C ASP A 242 -22.72 -26.25 -15.37
N HIS A 243 -23.21 -25.76 -14.23
CA HIS A 243 -22.95 -24.41 -13.74
C HIS A 243 -23.00 -24.30 -12.21
N LYS A 244 -22.69 -23.11 -11.68
CA LYS A 244 -22.79 -22.77 -10.25
C LYS A 244 -23.76 -21.64 -9.91
N TRP A 245 -24.61 -21.22 -10.84
CA TRP A 245 -25.74 -20.32 -10.55
C TRP A 245 -26.73 -20.95 -9.57
N THR A 246 -27.02 -20.23 -8.49
CA THR A 246 -27.95 -20.61 -7.42
C THR A 246 -29.32 -19.95 -7.54
N LYS A 247 -29.42 -18.90 -8.38
CA LYS A 247 -30.62 -18.11 -8.66
C LYS A 247 -30.34 -17.13 -9.80
N ARG A 248 -31.39 -16.53 -10.37
CA ARG A 248 -31.32 -15.22 -11.02
C ARG A 248 -31.27 -14.14 -9.94
N SER A 249 -30.16 -13.42 -9.84
CA SER A 249 -29.99 -12.33 -8.87
C SER A 249 -30.98 -11.19 -9.12
N ILE A 250 -31.50 -10.59 -8.05
CA ILE A 250 -32.41 -9.43 -8.14
C ILE A 250 -31.78 -8.20 -8.83
N PHE A 251 -30.46 -8.07 -8.83
CA PHE A 251 -29.81 -6.95 -9.52
C PHE A 251 -30.05 -6.96 -11.04
N TRP A 252 -30.41 -8.10 -11.63
CA TRP A 252 -30.79 -8.17 -13.05
C TRP A 252 -32.13 -7.48 -13.37
N ASP A 253 -32.89 -7.07 -12.35
CA ASP A 253 -34.11 -6.27 -12.52
C ASP A 253 -33.79 -4.76 -12.69
N LEU A 254 -32.53 -4.34 -12.51
CA LEU A 254 -32.07 -3.00 -12.84
C LEU A 254 -31.79 -2.91 -14.37
N PRO A 255 -32.42 -1.99 -15.12
CA PRO A 255 -32.33 -1.95 -16.59
C PRO A 255 -30.90 -1.86 -17.15
N TYR A 256 -30.01 -1.20 -16.40
CA TYR A 256 -28.63 -0.95 -16.81
C TYR A 256 -27.64 -2.01 -16.34
N TRP A 257 -28.03 -2.95 -15.48
CA TRP A 257 -27.09 -3.91 -14.86
C TRP A 257 -26.35 -4.77 -15.87
N LYS A 258 -27.04 -5.17 -16.94
CA LYS A 258 -26.47 -5.99 -18.02
C LYS A 258 -25.39 -5.27 -18.84
N THR A 259 -25.36 -3.94 -18.82
CA THR A 259 -24.36 -3.14 -19.53
C THR A 259 -23.18 -2.76 -18.64
N ASN A 260 -23.25 -2.96 -17.32
CA ASN A 260 -22.14 -2.66 -16.44
C ASN A 260 -20.97 -3.63 -16.73
N LEU A 261 -19.79 -3.08 -17.02
CA LEU A 261 -18.58 -3.88 -17.25
C LEU A 261 -18.15 -4.66 -16.00
N ILE A 262 -18.40 -4.08 -14.81
CA ILE A 262 -18.21 -4.71 -13.50
C ILE A 262 -19.53 -4.65 -12.76
N ARG A 263 -20.02 -5.80 -12.31
CA ARG A 263 -21.26 -5.90 -11.51
C ARG A 263 -20.96 -6.15 -10.04
N HIS A 264 -19.97 -7.01 -9.78
CA HIS A 264 -19.52 -7.37 -8.45
C HIS A 264 -17.98 -7.34 -8.44
N ASN A 265 -17.38 -6.64 -7.49
CA ASN A 265 -15.93 -6.49 -7.39
C ASN A 265 -15.29 -7.71 -6.72
N LEU A 266 -14.08 -8.05 -7.14
CA LEU A 266 -13.20 -8.92 -6.38
C LEU A 266 -12.60 -8.13 -5.21
N ASP A 267 -12.88 -8.55 -3.98
CA ASP A 267 -12.36 -7.85 -2.81
C ASP A 267 -10.87 -8.12 -2.57
N VAL A 268 -10.05 -7.19 -3.07
CA VAL A 268 -8.59 -7.23 -2.99
C VAL A 268 -8.12 -7.36 -1.54
N MET A 269 -8.78 -6.74 -0.57
CA MET A 269 -8.37 -6.82 0.84
C MET A 269 -8.36 -8.28 1.33
N HIS A 270 -9.47 -8.99 1.12
CA HIS A 270 -9.57 -10.38 1.54
C HIS A 270 -8.71 -11.31 0.69
N ILE A 271 -8.61 -11.08 -0.62
CA ILE A 271 -7.76 -11.88 -1.50
C ILE A 271 -6.28 -11.76 -1.08
N GLU A 272 -5.78 -10.53 -0.96
CA GLU A 272 -4.41 -10.24 -0.53
C GLU A 272 -4.10 -10.87 0.83
N LYS A 273 -5.01 -10.74 1.80
CA LYS A 273 -4.85 -11.35 3.11
C LYS A 273 -4.76 -12.88 3.03
N ASN A 274 -5.63 -13.54 2.25
CA ASN A 274 -5.61 -15.00 2.11
C ASN A 274 -4.33 -15.48 1.44
N VAL A 275 -3.90 -14.80 0.37
CA VAL A 275 -2.65 -15.10 -0.34
C VAL A 275 -1.45 -14.92 0.60
N PHE A 276 -1.39 -13.80 1.34
CA PHE A 276 -0.37 -13.56 2.36
C PHE A 276 -0.33 -14.67 3.41
N ASP A 277 -1.48 -15.01 4.01
CA ASP A 277 -1.59 -16.06 5.03
C ASP A 277 -1.08 -17.41 4.46
N ASN A 278 -1.45 -17.76 3.23
CA ASN A 278 -1.05 -19.00 2.59
C ASN A 278 0.46 -19.04 2.28
N VAL A 279 1.03 -17.96 1.74
CA VAL A 279 2.49 -17.80 1.56
C VAL A 279 3.19 -17.96 2.90
N PHE A 280 2.81 -17.13 3.88
CA PHE A 280 3.51 -17.01 5.14
C PHE A 280 3.45 -18.31 5.95
N PHE A 281 2.26 -18.93 6.08
CA PHE A 281 2.11 -20.18 6.82
C PHE A 281 2.79 -21.38 6.15
N THR A 282 2.93 -21.36 4.83
CA THR A 282 3.64 -22.42 4.10
C THR A 282 5.16 -22.27 4.26
N VAL A 283 5.70 -21.06 4.12
CA VAL A 283 7.13 -20.78 4.33
C VAL A 283 7.56 -21.01 5.78
N MET A 284 6.74 -20.53 6.73
CA MET A 284 6.95 -20.74 8.17
C MET A 284 6.54 -22.14 8.65
N ASP A 285 6.03 -23.01 7.78
CA ASP A 285 5.60 -24.39 8.09
C ASP A 285 4.81 -24.44 9.41
N VAL A 286 3.70 -23.70 9.42
CA VAL A 286 2.81 -23.59 10.58
C VAL A 286 1.86 -24.77 10.60
N LYS A 287 1.99 -25.62 11.62
CA LYS A 287 1.17 -26.84 11.79
C LYS A 287 -0.32 -26.51 11.70
N GLY A 288 -1.03 -27.21 10.81
CA GLY A 288 -2.47 -27.08 10.59
C GLY A 288 -2.90 -25.92 9.68
N LYS A 289 -1.98 -25.01 9.32
CA LYS A 289 -2.24 -23.88 8.42
C LYS A 289 -1.42 -23.93 7.13
N SER A 290 -0.24 -24.55 7.16
CA SER A 290 0.58 -24.76 5.96
C SER A 290 -0.20 -25.46 4.86
N LYS A 291 -0.11 -24.93 3.63
CA LYS A 291 -0.62 -25.58 2.42
C LYS A 291 0.23 -26.76 1.99
N ASP A 292 1.41 -26.88 2.58
CA ASP A 292 2.30 -27.99 2.43
C ASP A 292 2.15 -28.99 3.58
N ASN A 293 1.33 -30.02 3.34
CA ASN A 293 1.07 -31.10 4.28
C ASN A 293 1.22 -32.46 3.57
N ILE A 294 1.12 -33.57 4.32
CA ILE A 294 1.33 -34.90 3.75
C ILE A 294 0.40 -35.23 2.57
N ASN A 295 -0.85 -34.76 2.58
CA ASN A 295 -1.77 -35.00 1.48
C ASN A 295 -1.34 -34.19 0.25
N ALA A 296 -0.96 -32.92 0.43
CA ALA A 296 -0.39 -32.10 -0.64
C ALA A 296 0.85 -32.76 -1.27
N ARG A 297 1.73 -33.33 -0.44
CA ARG A 297 2.96 -34.03 -0.87
C ARG A 297 2.66 -35.33 -1.64
N LYS A 298 1.59 -36.04 -1.29
CA LYS A 298 1.09 -37.19 -2.07
C LYS A 298 0.53 -36.74 -3.42
N ASP A 299 -0.25 -35.67 -3.43
CA ASP A 299 -0.77 -35.08 -4.67
C ASP A 299 0.35 -34.60 -5.60
N VAL A 300 1.45 -34.06 -5.05
CA VAL A 300 2.67 -33.75 -5.83
C VAL A 300 3.20 -34.99 -6.54
N GLY A 301 3.30 -36.14 -5.86
CA GLY A 301 3.77 -37.39 -6.47
C GLY A 301 2.85 -37.97 -7.55
N VAL A 302 1.56 -37.63 -7.51
CA VAL A 302 0.59 -38.01 -8.53
C VAL A 302 0.68 -37.09 -9.75
N LEU A 303 0.72 -35.77 -9.52
CA LEU A 303 0.52 -34.75 -10.54
C LEU A 303 1.82 -34.22 -11.17
N CYS A 304 2.90 -34.12 -10.41
CA CYS A 304 4.12 -33.40 -10.79
C CYS A 304 5.33 -34.34 -10.90
N ASP A 305 6.37 -33.93 -11.62
CA ASP A 305 7.67 -34.62 -11.65
C ASP A 305 8.67 -33.95 -10.67
N ARG A 306 8.33 -34.02 -9.37
CA ARG A 306 9.03 -33.34 -8.27
C ARG A 306 9.35 -34.30 -7.13
N LYS A 307 10.37 -35.15 -7.31
CA LYS A 307 10.65 -36.31 -6.43
C LYS A 307 11.19 -35.89 -5.06
N GLU A 308 11.94 -34.80 -5.02
CA GLU A 308 12.49 -34.16 -3.82
C GLU A 308 11.41 -33.58 -2.90
N ILE A 309 10.24 -33.22 -3.46
CA ILE A 309 9.09 -32.76 -2.68
C ILE A 309 8.08 -33.89 -2.42
N ALA A 310 7.91 -34.86 -3.31
CA ALA A 310 6.94 -35.94 -3.16
C ALA A 310 7.21 -36.86 -1.94
N VAL A 311 6.17 -37.56 -1.45
CA VAL A 311 6.34 -38.57 -0.39
C VAL A 311 7.10 -39.79 -0.92
N PRO A 312 8.22 -40.21 -0.30
CA PRO A 312 8.95 -41.42 -0.72
C PRO A 312 8.11 -42.69 -0.55
N SER A 313 8.16 -43.60 -1.53
CA SER A 313 7.36 -44.83 -1.61
C SER A 313 7.52 -45.78 -0.41
N ASN A 314 8.64 -45.68 0.34
CA ASN A 314 8.99 -46.57 1.45
C ASN A 314 8.98 -45.87 2.83
N SER A 315 8.45 -44.65 2.95
CA SER A 315 8.52 -43.88 4.20
C SER A 315 7.30 -44.09 5.11
N THR A 316 7.55 -44.37 6.39
CA THR A 316 6.57 -44.06 7.43
C THR A 316 6.45 -42.53 7.53
N CYS A 317 5.27 -42.02 7.88
CA CYS A 317 4.88 -40.60 7.94
C CYS A 317 5.88 -39.61 8.62
N ARG A 318 6.93 -40.11 9.30
CA ARG A 318 7.90 -39.34 10.10
C ARG A 318 9.16 -38.85 9.36
N SER A 319 9.39 -39.15 8.07
CA SER A 319 10.66 -38.82 7.38
C SER A 319 10.51 -38.03 6.06
N ILE A 320 9.53 -37.14 5.94
CA ILE A 320 9.39 -36.30 4.73
C ILE A 320 10.44 -35.16 4.79
N PRO A 321 11.31 -34.99 3.78
CA PRO A 321 12.28 -33.90 3.75
C PRO A 321 11.57 -32.54 3.66
N LYS A 322 12.15 -31.53 4.31
CA LYS A 322 11.66 -30.15 4.21
C LYS A 322 11.87 -29.63 2.79
N ALA A 323 10.87 -28.94 2.25
CA ALA A 323 11.05 -28.24 0.98
C ALA A 323 11.99 -27.05 1.13
N LEU A 324 12.58 -26.62 0.02
CA LEU A 324 13.50 -25.47 -0.04
C LEU A 324 12.83 -24.13 0.31
N TYR A 325 11.51 -24.03 0.14
CA TYR A 325 10.73 -22.85 0.58
C TYR A 325 10.39 -22.87 2.07
N THR A 326 10.70 -23.94 2.81
CA THR A 326 10.37 -24.08 4.24
C THR A 326 11.53 -23.68 5.13
N LEU A 327 11.29 -22.74 6.04
CA LEU A 327 12.32 -22.28 6.96
C LEU A 327 12.69 -23.33 8.02
N THR A 328 13.97 -23.38 8.35
CA THR A 328 14.50 -24.14 9.48
C THR A 328 14.06 -23.52 10.81
N LYS A 329 14.16 -24.26 11.91
CA LYS A 329 13.78 -23.74 13.24
C LYS A 329 14.59 -22.49 13.64
N ALA A 330 15.87 -22.44 13.27
CA ALA A 330 16.73 -21.29 13.50
C ALA A 330 16.25 -20.06 12.69
N GLN A 331 15.97 -20.23 11.41
CA GLN A 331 15.45 -19.15 10.56
C GLN A 331 14.07 -18.65 11.02
N LYS A 332 13.16 -19.55 11.43
CA LYS A 332 11.86 -19.16 12.00
C LYS A 332 12.03 -18.29 13.25
N ARG A 333 12.98 -18.63 14.12
CA ARG A 333 13.29 -17.82 15.31
C ARG A 333 13.75 -16.42 14.94
N VAL A 334 14.68 -16.30 13.99
CA VAL A 334 15.16 -15.00 13.50
C VAL A 334 14.01 -14.15 12.97
N ILE A 335 13.10 -14.72 12.18
CA ILE A 335 11.90 -13.98 11.71
C ILE A 335 11.01 -13.55 12.87
N CYS A 336 10.73 -14.44 13.83
CA CYS A 336 9.89 -14.09 14.98
C CYS A 336 10.49 -12.97 15.83
N GLU A 337 11.80 -13.03 16.10
CA GLU A 337 12.54 -11.98 16.82
C GLU A 337 12.50 -10.66 16.06
N TRP A 338 12.74 -10.71 14.75
CA TRP A 338 12.67 -9.55 13.88
C TRP A 338 11.28 -8.91 13.91
N ILE A 339 10.20 -9.68 13.71
CA ILE A 339 8.82 -9.16 13.76
C ILE A 339 8.48 -8.61 15.16
N HIS A 340 9.02 -9.22 16.22
CA HIS A 340 8.85 -8.74 17.58
C HIS A 340 9.48 -7.35 17.80
N GLN A 341 10.58 -7.05 17.12
CA GLN A 341 11.33 -5.80 17.22
C GLN A 341 10.91 -4.73 16.21
N LEU A 342 10.11 -5.08 15.20
CA LEU A 342 9.64 -4.13 14.18
C LEU A 342 8.92 -2.95 14.82
N ARG A 343 9.40 -1.75 14.49
CA ARG A 343 8.77 -0.47 14.80
C ARG A 343 8.44 0.24 13.50
N PHE A 344 7.26 0.83 13.46
CA PHE A 344 6.81 1.66 12.35
C PHE A 344 6.48 3.06 12.85
N PRO A 345 6.36 4.04 11.95
CA PRO A 345 5.77 5.32 12.31
C PRO A 345 4.40 5.17 12.93
N ASP A 346 4.00 6.16 13.73
CA ASP A 346 2.67 6.17 14.31
C ASP A 346 1.62 5.97 13.19
N GLY A 347 0.55 5.22 13.48
CA GLY A 347 -0.56 5.01 12.54
C GLY A 347 -0.23 4.28 11.22
N TYR A 348 1.00 3.76 11.05
CA TYR A 348 1.40 3.00 9.85
C TYR A 348 0.92 1.55 9.91
N ALA A 349 1.24 0.82 10.97
CA ALA A 349 0.79 -0.55 11.22
C ALA A 349 0.48 -0.74 12.70
N SER A 350 -0.18 -1.86 13.07
CA SER A 350 -0.28 -2.20 14.48
C SER A 350 1.08 -2.67 15.04
N ASN A 351 1.19 -2.79 16.36
CA ASN A 351 2.38 -3.39 16.96
C ASN A 351 2.39 -4.89 16.66
N LEU A 352 3.09 -5.27 15.58
CA LEU A 352 3.21 -6.65 15.10
C LEU A 352 3.88 -7.57 16.12
N GLY A 353 4.70 -7.05 17.03
CA GLY A 353 5.31 -7.84 18.08
C GLY A 353 4.32 -8.45 19.06
N ARG A 354 3.09 -7.90 19.16
CA ARG A 354 1.99 -8.52 19.93
C ARG A 354 1.39 -9.75 19.25
N CYS A 355 1.65 -9.93 17.97
CA CYS A 355 1.18 -11.09 17.21
C CYS A 355 2.14 -12.29 17.32
N VAL A 356 3.35 -12.10 17.85
CA VAL A 356 4.39 -13.13 17.90
C VAL A 356 4.32 -13.93 19.20
N ASP A 357 4.25 -15.26 19.06
CA ASP A 357 4.52 -16.20 20.14
C ASP A 357 5.94 -16.76 19.98
N MET A 358 6.85 -16.30 20.84
CA MET A 358 8.26 -16.71 20.84
C MET A 358 8.49 -18.14 21.33
N ASN A 359 7.56 -18.72 22.09
CA ASN A 359 7.69 -20.09 22.58
C ASN A 359 7.33 -21.08 21.46
N GLU A 360 6.24 -20.82 20.75
CA GLU A 360 5.78 -21.66 19.66
C GLU A 360 6.40 -21.31 18.30
N LEU A 361 7.08 -20.16 18.19
CA LEU A 361 7.59 -19.57 16.94
C LEU A 361 6.47 -19.41 15.90
N LYS A 362 5.35 -18.84 16.35
CA LYS A 362 4.14 -18.65 15.54
C LYS A 362 3.68 -17.20 15.57
N ILE A 363 2.86 -16.85 14.59
CA ILE A 363 2.21 -15.55 14.53
C ILE A 363 0.70 -15.75 14.51
N THR A 364 0.01 -15.00 15.37
CA THR A 364 -1.46 -15.06 15.50
C THR A 364 -2.03 -13.65 15.68
N GLY A 365 -3.28 -13.46 15.23
CA GLY A 365 -4.01 -12.20 15.49
C GLY A 365 -3.64 -11.00 14.63
N MET A 366 -2.86 -11.16 13.55
CA MET A 366 -2.66 -10.10 12.55
C MET A 366 -3.99 -9.73 11.90
N LYS A 367 -4.27 -8.42 11.78
CA LYS A 367 -5.46 -7.92 11.09
C LYS A 367 -5.20 -7.82 9.58
N SER A 368 -6.25 -7.69 8.78
CA SER A 368 -6.14 -7.53 7.33
C SER A 368 -5.17 -6.41 6.93
N HIS A 369 -5.20 -5.28 7.63
CA HIS A 369 -4.26 -4.16 7.41
C HIS A 369 -2.80 -4.53 7.74
N ASP A 370 -2.58 -5.32 8.78
CA ASP A 370 -1.22 -5.78 9.13
C ASP A 370 -0.70 -6.73 8.05
N CYS A 371 -1.54 -7.64 7.56
CA CYS A 371 -1.24 -8.53 6.45
C CYS A 371 -0.95 -7.75 5.16
N HIS A 372 -1.70 -6.69 4.86
CA HIS A 372 -1.48 -5.79 3.73
C HIS A 372 -0.11 -5.11 3.79
N VAL A 373 0.23 -4.50 4.93
CA VAL A 373 1.57 -3.92 5.13
C VAL A 373 2.66 -4.98 4.99
N PHE A 374 2.45 -6.16 5.54
CA PHE A 374 3.44 -7.23 5.45
C PHE A 374 3.62 -7.69 4.01
N MET A 375 2.51 -7.96 3.31
CA MET A 375 2.49 -8.45 1.94
C MET A 375 3.22 -7.52 1.00
N GLN A 376 2.99 -6.21 1.10
CA GLN A 376 3.51 -5.22 0.16
C GLN A 376 4.91 -4.70 0.50
N ARG A 377 5.32 -4.76 1.77
CA ARG A 377 6.56 -4.12 2.25
C ARG A 377 7.56 -5.07 2.86
N LEU A 378 7.05 -6.03 3.62
CA LEU A 378 7.89 -6.85 4.48
C LEU A 378 8.24 -8.18 3.82
N ILE A 379 7.43 -8.73 2.90
CA ILE A 379 7.79 -9.97 2.18
C ILE A 379 9.16 -9.86 1.47
N PRO A 380 9.47 -8.79 0.71
CA PRO A 380 10.76 -8.66 0.05
C PRO A 380 11.94 -8.56 1.02
N ILE A 381 11.71 -8.06 2.24
CA ILE A 381 12.75 -7.90 3.28
C ILE A 381 12.89 -9.18 4.10
N ALA A 382 11.76 -9.74 4.55
CA ALA A 382 11.66 -10.84 5.50
C ALA A 382 12.32 -12.13 4.97
N PHE A 383 12.25 -12.36 3.67
CA PHE A 383 12.72 -13.62 3.07
C PHE A 383 14.02 -13.49 2.27
N ARG A 384 14.55 -12.27 2.08
CA ARG A 384 15.73 -12.01 1.22
C ARG A 384 16.96 -12.83 1.59
N GLU A 385 17.26 -12.91 2.89
CA GLU A 385 18.43 -13.62 3.41
C GLU A 385 18.15 -15.08 3.80
N LEU A 386 16.89 -15.49 3.73
CA LEU A 386 16.43 -16.76 4.30
C LEU A 386 15.97 -17.76 3.24
N LEU A 387 15.56 -17.29 2.06
CA LEU A 387 15.13 -18.13 0.95
C LEU A 387 16.08 -17.98 -0.26
N PRO A 388 16.25 -19.03 -1.07
CA PRO A 388 16.96 -18.94 -2.34
C PRO A 388 16.34 -17.91 -3.30
N SER A 389 17.15 -17.29 -4.16
CA SER A 389 16.71 -16.25 -5.10
C SER A 389 15.55 -16.70 -5.99
N PHE A 390 15.56 -17.93 -6.49
CA PHE A 390 14.48 -18.46 -7.33
C PHE A 390 13.12 -18.59 -6.60
N ILE A 391 13.10 -18.56 -5.26
CA ILE A 391 11.89 -18.53 -4.44
C ILE A 391 11.56 -17.11 -4.01
N TRP A 392 12.58 -16.35 -3.60
CA TRP A 392 12.44 -14.97 -3.16
C TRP A 392 11.98 -14.03 -4.29
N ASN A 393 12.44 -14.26 -5.52
CA ASN A 393 12.08 -13.45 -6.69
C ASN A 393 10.55 -13.46 -6.95
N PRO A 394 9.88 -14.61 -7.17
CA PRO A 394 8.42 -14.62 -7.38
C PRO A 394 7.61 -14.09 -6.19
N LEU A 395 8.09 -14.28 -4.95
CA LEU A 395 7.43 -13.71 -3.77
C LEU A 395 7.55 -12.19 -3.71
N THR A 396 8.71 -11.65 -4.11
CA THR A 396 8.94 -10.21 -4.24
C THR A 396 8.10 -9.63 -5.38
N GLU A 397 8.07 -10.27 -6.54
CA GLU A 397 7.22 -9.86 -7.68
C GLU A 397 5.74 -9.83 -7.30
N LEU A 398 5.25 -10.84 -6.56
CA LEU A 398 3.89 -10.88 -6.04
C LEU A 398 3.62 -9.73 -5.05
N SER A 399 4.56 -9.43 -4.15
CA SER A 399 4.50 -8.28 -3.24
C SER A 399 4.37 -6.97 -4.00
N LEU A 400 5.21 -6.75 -5.02
CA LEU A 400 5.21 -5.54 -5.85
C LEU A 400 3.94 -5.42 -6.70
N LEU A 401 3.37 -6.55 -7.16
CA LEU A 401 2.08 -6.56 -7.86
C LEU A 401 0.98 -5.99 -6.96
N PHE A 402 0.85 -6.50 -5.73
CA PHE A 402 -0.15 -5.99 -4.78
C PHE A 402 0.10 -4.52 -4.44
N GLN A 403 1.35 -4.14 -4.26
CA GLN A 403 1.75 -2.76 -4.02
C GLN A 403 1.30 -1.83 -5.17
N CYS A 404 1.47 -2.25 -6.43
CA CYS A 404 1.10 -1.47 -7.59
C CYS A 404 -0.42 -1.31 -7.76
N ILE A 405 -1.19 -2.40 -7.69
CA ILE A 405 -2.66 -2.34 -7.87
C ILE A 405 -3.38 -1.64 -6.70
N CYS A 406 -2.76 -1.62 -5.52
CA CYS A 406 -3.25 -0.93 -4.32
C CYS A 406 -2.72 0.50 -4.20
N SER A 407 -2.19 1.09 -5.27
CA SER A 407 -1.84 2.52 -5.29
C SER A 407 -3.10 3.41 -5.34
N VAL A 408 -3.01 4.61 -4.77
CA VAL A 408 -4.07 5.64 -4.81
C VAL A 408 -4.25 6.19 -6.21
N VAL A 409 -3.14 6.31 -6.92
CA VAL A 409 -3.09 6.71 -8.32
C VAL A 409 -2.64 5.48 -9.10
N LEU A 410 -3.40 5.07 -10.10
CA LEU A 410 -3.09 3.95 -10.97
C LEU A 410 -2.57 4.44 -12.33
N ASP A 411 -1.54 3.83 -12.87
CA ASP A 411 -0.96 4.13 -14.18
C ASP A 411 -1.45 3.07 -15.13
N ILE A 412 -2.08 3.53 -16.21
CA ILE A 412 -2.77 2.65 -17.15
C ILE A 412 -1.76 1.77 -17.88
N GLY A 413 -0.59 2.30 -18.24
CA GLY A 413 0.49 1.55 -18.88
C GLY A 413 1.04 0.45 -17.97
N LYS A 414 1.35 0.78 -16.71
CA LYS A 414 1.81 -0.21 -15.72
C LYS A 414 0.78 -1.32 -15.47
N LEU A 415 -0.52 -1.01 -15.50
CA LEU A 415 -1.57 -2.02 -15.34
C LEU A 415 -1.67 -2.96 -16.55
N ILE A 416 -1.53 -2.44 -17.77
CA ILE A 416 -1.48 -3.26 -18.99
C ILE A 416 -0.29 -4.22 -18.92
N ASP A 417 0.90 -3.72 -18.56
CA ASP A 417 2.07 -4.57 -18.35
C ASP A 417 1.84 -5.63 -17.27
N LEU A 418 1.12 -5.28 -16.19
CA LEU A 418 0.80 -6.20 -15.10
C LEU A 418 -0.19 -7.29 -15.50
N GLU A 419 -1.13 -7.02 -16.41
CA GLU A 419 -2.06 -8.03 -16.96
C GLU A 419 -1.30 -9.15 -17.67
N GLU A 420 -0.18 -8.84 -18.34
CA GLU A 420 0.68 -9.85 -18.98
C GLU A 420 1.56 -10.57 -17.95
N LYS A 421 2.14 -9.81 -17.02
CA LYS A 421 3.11 -10.31 -16.04
C LYS A 421 2.51 -11.18 -14.94
N VAL A 422 1.27 -10.91 -14.51
CA VAL A 422 0.62 -11.65 -13.41
C VAL A 422 0.54 -13.15 -13.67
N ALA A 423 0.30 -13.55 -14.93
CA ALA A 423 0.26 -14.96 -15.32
C ALA A 423 1.63 -15.62 -15.16
N VAL A 424 2.71 -14.90 -15.47
CA VAL A 424 4.10 -15.39 -15.30
C VAL A 424 4.44 -15.54 -13.82
N ILE A 425 4.09 -14.55 -12.98
CA ILE A 425 4.31 -14.59 -11.52
C ILE A 425 3.61 -15.82 -10.91
N LEU A 426 2.34 -16.04 -11.26
CA LEU A 426 1.58 -17.20 -10.77
C LEU A 426 2.16 -18.51 -11.29
N CYS A 427 2.59 -18.58 -12.55
CA CYS A 427 3.29 -19.75 -13.09
C CYS A 427 4.62 -20.03 -12.36
N ASN A 428 5.38 -18.99 -12.03
CA ASN A 428 6.63 -19.11 -11.26
C ASN A 428 6.36 -19.65 -9.86
N LEU A 429 5.30 -19.18 -9.19
CA LEU A 429 4.86 -19.73 -7.90
C LEU A 429 4.41 -21.18 -8.04
N GLU A 430 3.70 -21.55 -9.12
CA GLU A 430 3.28 -22.93 -9.38
C GLU A 430 4.47 -23.87 -9.49
N LYS A 431 5.58 -23.44 -10.10
CA LYS A 431 6.82 -24.24 -10.17
C LYS A 431 7.42 -24.53 -8.78
N ILE A 432 7.14 -23.69 -7.79
CA ILE A 432 7.71 -23.76 -6.44
C ILE A 432 6.78 -24.53 -5.49
N PHE A 433 5.53 -24.07 -5.35
CA PHE A 433 4.60 -24.55 -4.33
C PHE A 433 3.82 -25.79 -4.76
N PRO A 434 3.31 -26.61 -3.81
CA PRO A 434 2.51 -27.79 -4.13
C PRO A 434 1.14 -27.41 -4.70
N PRO A 435 0.46 -28.31 -5.46
CA PRO A 435 -0.86 -28.03 -6.03
C PRO A 435 -1.93 -27.57 -5.02
N ALA A 436 -1.84 -28.03 -3.77
CA ALA A 436 -2.75 -27.64 -2.69
C ALA A 436 -2.62 -26.17 -2.24
N PHE A 437 -1.55 -25.49 -2.64
CA PHE A 437 -1.34 -24.07 -2.39
C PHE A 437 -2.33 -23.19 -3.17
N PHE A 438 -2.62 -23.56 -4.42
CA PHE A 438 -3.42 -22.77 -5.34
C PHE A 438 -4.90 -23.05 -5.16
N ASP A 439 -5.56 -22.35 -4.24
CA ASP A 439 -7.02 -22.35 -4.15
C ASP A 439 -7.62 -21.19 -4.98
N SER A 440 -8.92 -20.93 -4.81
CA SER A 440 -9.58 -19.86 -5.55
C SER A 440 -8.96 -18.49 -5.28
N MET A 441 -8.46 -18.22 -4.07
CA MET A 441 -7.90 -16.91 -3.71
C MET A 441 -6.60 -16.63 -4.46
N GLU A 442 -5.70 -17.60 -4.57
CA GLU A 442 -4.48 -17.47 -5.40
C GLU A 442 -4.83 -17.29 -6.87
N HIS A 443 -5.86 -17.98 -7.35
CA HIS A 443 -6.27 -17.87 -8.75
C HIS A 443 -6.87 -16.51 -9.09
N LEU A 444 -7.68 -15.92 -8.20
CA LEU A 444 -8.30 -14.61 -8.43
C LEU A 444 -7.28 -13.50 -8.67
N VAL A 445 -6.04 -13.66 -8.21
CA VAL A 445 -4.94 -12.70 -8.43
C VAL A 445 -4.73 -12.41 -9.93
N VAL A 446 -4.93 -13.41 -10.81
CA VAL A 446 -4.76 -13.25 -12.27
C VAL A 446 -5.72 -12.21 -12.86
N HIS A 447 -6.83 -11.93 -12.19
CA HIS A 447 -7.86 -11.01 -12.66
C HIS A 447 -7.74 -9.60 -12.07
N LEU A 448 -6.95 -9.41 -11.01
CA LEU A 448 -6.89 -8.14 -10.29
C LEU A 448 -6.33 -6.97 -11.11
N PRO A 449 -5.26 -7.13 -11.92
CA PRO A 449 -4.77 -6.03 -12.76
C PRO A 449 -5.82 -5.54 -13.76
N TYR A 450 -6.51 -6.47 -14.43
CA TYR A 450 -7.61 -6.14 -15.33
C TYR A 450 -8.72 -5.38 -14.60
N GLU A 451 -9.19 -5.90 -13.46
CA GLU A 451 -10.24 -5.25 -12.69
C GLU A 451 -9.82 -3.87 -12.16
N ALA A 452 -8.55 -3.69 -11.78
CA ALA A 452 -7.99 -2.39 -11.41
C ALA A 452 -8.00 -1.39 -12.58
N ARG A 453 -7.69 -1.84 -13.80
CA ARG A 453 -7.74 -0.99 -15.00
C ARG A 453 -9.16 -0.57 -15.37
N ILE A 454 -10.12 -1.50 -15.29
CA ILE A 454 -11.50 -1.18 -15.67
C ILE A 454 -12.30 -0.50 -14.56
N GLY A 455 -12.02 -0.80 -13.28
CA GLY A 455 -12.76 -0.26 -12.13
C GLY A 455 -12.09 0.93 -11.44
N GLY A 456 -10.84 1.22 -11.77
CA GLY A 456 -10.04 2.27 -11.13
C GLY A 456 -9.49 1.86 -9.77
N PRO A 457 -8.97 2.84 -8.98
CA PRO A 457 -8.25 2.57 -7.73
C PRO A 457 -9.00 1.67 -6.75
N VAL A 458 -8.29 0.65 -6.23
CA VAL A 458 -8.84 -0.38 -5.32
C VAL A 458 -9.43 0.23 -4.04
N GLN A 459 -8.98 1.42 -3.64
CA GLN A 459 -9.38 2.09 -2.41
C GLN A 459 -10.89 2.38 -2.30
N TYR A 460 -11.56 2.43 -3.45
CA TYR A 460 -13.00 2.66 -3.59
C TYR A 460 -13.82 1.37 -3.70
N ARG A 461 -13.14 0.22 -3.80
CA ARG A 461 -13.72 -1.07 -4.21
C ARG A 461 -13.33 -2.25 -3.31
N TRP A 462 -12.74 -1.96 -2.15
CA TRP A 462 -12.37 -2.94 -1.12
C TRP A 462 -13.18 -2.81 0.18
N MET A 463 -13.13 -3.84 1.03
CA MET A 463 -14.01 -3.95 2.20
C MET A 463 -13.61 -3.12 3.42
N TYR A 464 -12.39 -2.58 3.51
CA TYR A 464 -11.94 -1.93 4.74
C TYR A 464 -12.86 -0.81 5.29
N PRO A 465 -13.37 0.14 4.49
CA PRO A 465 -14.25 1.19 5.01
C PRO A 465 -15.55 0.63 5.60
N PHE A 466 -16.09 -0.41 4.96
CA PHE A 466 -17.31 -1.07 5.38
C PHE A 466 -17.10 -1.90 6.65
N GLU A 467 -16.03 -2.69 6.75
CA GLU A 467 -15.73 -3.44 7.98
C GLU A 467 -15.54 -2.52 9.19
N ARG A 468 -14.91 -1.35 9.00
CA ARG A 468 -14.78 -0.33 10.05
C ARG A 468 -16.15 0.22 10.44
N PHE A 469 -17.00 0.52 9.46
CA PHE A 469 -18.37 0.97 9.70
C PHE A 469 -19.18 -0.08 10.49
N LEU A 470 -19.12 -1.36 10.08
CA LEU A 470 -19.76 -2.48 10.77
C LEU A 470 -19.23 -2.65 12.20
N GLN A 471 -17.93 -2.48 12.41
CA GLN A 471 -17.34 -2.50 13.76
C GLN A 471 -17.91 -1.38 14.64
N GLU A 472 -18.19 -0.20 14.08
CA GLU A 472 -18.81 0.89 14.80
C GLU A 472 -20.28 0.62 15.12
N LEU A 473 -21.06 0.08 14.17
CA LEU A 473 -22.43 -0.38 14.44
C LEU A 473 -22.45 -1.43 15.56
N LYS A 474 -21.46 -2.33 15.60
CA LYS A 474 -21.33 -3.30 16.68
C LYS A 474 -21.09 -2.64 18.05
N LYS A 475 -20.37 -1.51 18.10
CA LYS A 475 -20.12 -0.76 19.33
C LYS A 475 -21.34 0.03 19.83
N THR A 476 -22.31 0.32 18.95
CA THR A 476 -23.53 1.06 19.34
C THR A 476 -24.63 0.16 19.90
N LEU A 477 -24.45 -1.17 19.88
CA LEU A 477 -25.40 -2.15 20.41
C LEU A 477 -25.56 -2.05 21.94
N LYS A 478 -26.55 -1.27 22.39
CA LYS A 478 -26.91 -1.14 23.81
C LYS A 478 -27.77 -2.31 24.31
N ASN A 479 -28.74 -2.77 23.50
CA ASN A 479 -29.59 -3.91 23.85
C ASN A 479 -29.37 -5.07 22.87
N LYS A 480 -28.63 -6.09 23.32
CA LYS A 480 -28.32 -7.28 22.52
C LYS A 480 -29.55 -8.18 22.24
N ALA A 481 -30.67 -8.01 22.94
CA ALA A 481 -31.91 -8.74 22.64
C ALA A 481 -32.65 -8.21 21.40
N HIS A 482 -32.40 -6.95 21.03
CA HIS A 482 -32.98 -6.27 19.87
C HIS A 482 -31.86 -5.61 19.07
N VAL A 483 -31.09 -6.43 18.35
CA VAL A 483 -29.89 -6.03 17.64
C VAL A 483 -30.21 -4.97 16.59
N GLU A 484 -31.14 -5.26 15.68
CA GLU A 484 -31.53 -4.40 14.57
C GLU A 484 -32.08 -3.06 15.08
N GLY A 485 -33.02 -3.11 16.03
CA GLY A 485 -33.60 -1.91 16.63
C GLY A 485 -32.56 -1.02 17.33
N SER A 486 -31.57 -1.63 18.01
CA SER A 486 -30.46 -0.89 18.62
C SER A 486 -29.58 -0.20 17.59
N ILE A 487 -29.32 -0.85 16.45
CA ILE A 487 -28.55 -0.28 15.35
C ILE A 487 -29.32 0.90 14.75
N CYS A 488 -30.60 0.71 14.39
CA CYS A 488 -31.43 1.76 13.80
C CYS A 488 -31.48 3.00 14.69
N GLN A 489 -31.79 2.83 15.98
CA GLN A 489 -31.89 3.95 16.92
C GLN A 489 -30.57 4.71 17.03
N ALA A 490 -29.44 3.99 17.13
CA ALA A 490 -28.13 4.61 17.24
C ALA A 490 -27.69 5.31 15.95
N TYR A 491 -27.98 4.72 14.79
CA TYR A 491 -27.65 5.27 13.49
C TYR A 491 -28.42 6.58 13.24
N ILE A 492 -29.75 6.60 13.46
CA ILE A 492 -30.58 7.80 13.32
C ILE A 492 -30.08 8.93 14.24
N ALA A 493 -29.80 8.63 15.50
CA ALA A 493 -29.26 9.62 16.43
C ALA A 493 -27.90 10.17 15.95
N GLN A 494 -27.08 9.32 15.35
CA GLN A 494 -25.79 9.74 14.81
C GLN A 494 -25.93 10.61 13.57
N GLU A 495 -26.82 10.25 12.65
CA GLU A 495 -27.11 11.00 11.44
C GLU A 495 -27.63 12.42 11.76
N ILE A 496 -28.58 12.52 12.70
CA ILE A 496 -29.08 13.82 13.20
C ILE A 496 -27.93 14.67 13.74
N ASN A 497 -27.03 14.08 14.54
CA ASN A 497 -25.88 14.81 15.07
C ASN A 497 -24.95 15.29 13.95
N ILE A 498 -24.62 14.43 12.97
CA ILE A 498 -23.78 14.82 11.83
C ILE A 498 -24.41 15.97 11.04
N PHE A 499 -25.72 15.94 10.82
CA PHE A 499 -26.42 17.00 10.10
C PHE A 499 -26.44 18.31 10.90
N ALA A 500 -26.79 18.24 12.19
CA ALA A 500 -26.80 19.40 13.09
C ALA A 500 -25.43 20.09 13.20
N GLU A 501 -24.32 19.36 13.08
CA GLU A 501 -22.96 19.93 13.11
C GLU A 501 -22.73 21.04 12.06
N HIS A 502 -23.47 21.03 10.95
CA HIS A 502 -23.37 22.05 9.89
C HIS A 502 -23.96 23.41 10.28
N TYR A 503 -24.84 23.45 11.28
CA TYR A 503 -25.53 24.68 11.72
C TYR A 503 -24.87 25.33 12.93
N PHE A 504 -23.92 24.64 13.56
CA PHE A 504 -23.18 25.18 14.70
C PHE A 504 -22.08 26.15 14.25
N GLU A 505 -21.91 27.24 14.99
CA GLU A 505 -20.87 28.23 14.76
C GLU A 505 -19.45 27.62 14.74
N PRO A 506 -18.48 28.21 14.01
CA PRO A 506 -17.14 27.64 13.83
C PRO A 506 -16.38 27.36 15.13
N HIS A 507 -16.64 28.15 16.18
CA HIS A 507 -15.97 28.04 17.48
C HIS A 507 -16.49 26.86 18.34
N ILE A 508 -17.65 26.29 18.00
CA ILE A 508 -18.25 25.20 18.75
C ILE A 508 -17.52 23.90 18.43
N SER A 509 -16.95 23.26 19.45
CA SER A 509 -16.27 21.96 19.30
C SER A 509 -17.26 20.86 18.97
N CYS A 510 -17.15 20.32 17.76
CA CYS A 510 -17.96 19.22 17.25
C CYS A 510 -17.07 18.07 16.82
N ARG A 511 -17.65 16.88 16.56
CA ARG A 511 -16.86 15.71 16.18
C ARG A 511 -16.08 15.97 14.88
N ARG A 512 -16.68 16.68 13.92
CA ARG A 512 -16.03 17.14 12.68
C ARG A 512 -14.95 18.21 12.89
N ARG A 513 -15.05 19.06 13.92
CA ARG A 513 -14.15 20.20 14.16
C ARG A 513 -13.06 19.96 15.21
N ARG A 514 -13.13 18.85 15.96
CA ARG A 514 -12.13 18.50 16.96
C ARG A 514 -10.80 18.15 16.29
N LEU A 515 -9.75 18.91 16.59
CA LEU A 515 -8.39 18.65 16.13
C LEU A 515 -7.96 17.22 16.52
N ARG A 516 -7.53 16.42 15.55
CA ARG A 516 -7.03 15.07 15.82
C ARG A 516 -5.62 15.13 16.39
N ARG A 517 -5.19 14.00 16.95
CA ARG A 517 -3.86 13.83 17.54
C ARG A 517 -2.72 14.15 16.57
N ASN A 518 -2.95 14.06 15.25
CA ASN A 518 -1.96 14.20 14.19
C ASN A 518 -2.48 15.10 13.06
N ASP A 519 -3.00 16.29 13.39
CA ASP A 519 -3.37 17.32 12.42
C ASP A 519 -2.43 18.53 12.56
N GLU A 520 -2.06 19.15 11.44
CA GLU A 520 -1.57 20.53 11.40
C GLU A 520 -2.68 21.41 11.96
N GLY A 521 -2.38 22.20 12.99
CA GLY A 521 -3.30 23.25 13.41
C GLY A 521 -3.55 24.16 12.21
N VAL A 522 -4.81 24.49 11.92
CA VAL A 522 -5.08 25.56 10.96
C VAL A 522 -4.79 26.85 11.70
N SER A 523 -3.67 27.50 11.40
CA SER A 523 -3.50 28.90 11.76
C SER A 523 -4.37 29.69 10.78
N ASN A 524 -5.35 30.43 11.31
CA ASN A 524 -6.16 31.38 10.55
C ASN A 524 -5.40 32.70 10.31
N ASP A 525 -4.08 32.71 10.44
CA ASP A 525 -3.29 33.94 10.39
C ASP A 525 -2.87 34.27 8.96
N ILE A 526 -2.77 35.57 8.69
CA ILE A 526 -2.27 36.17 7.45
C ILE A 526 -0.89 35.56 7.16
N PHE A 527 -0.78 34.80 6.08
CA PHE A 527 0.49 34.24 5.63
C PHE A 527 1.50 35.37 5.41
N PRO A 528 2.71 35.30 5.99
CA PRO A 528 3.79 36.20 5.62
C PRO A 528 3.97 36.28 4.09
N PRO A 529 4.45 37.41 3.56
CA PRO A 529 4.62 37.58 2.10
C PRO A 529 5.62 36.59 1.49
N PHE A 530 6.60 36.12 2.27
CA PHE A 530 7.68 35.26 1.80
C PHE A 530 7.32 33.80 2.04
N SER A 531 7.38 33.01 0.97
CA SER A 531 7.01 31.60 0.94
C SER A 531 7.75 30.77 1.99
N ILE A 532 9.01 31.09 2.31
CA ILE A 532 9.82 30.38 3.29
C ILE A 532 9.25 30.40 4.73
N PHE A 533 8.42 31.40 5.05
CA PHE A 533 7.77 31.52 6.37
C PHE A 533 6.35 30.92 6.38
N ASN A 534 5.83 30.45 5.24
CA ASN A 534 4.44 30.03 5.08
C ASN A 534 4.19 28.55 5.41
N TYR A 535 5.22 27.83 5.84
CA TYR A 535 5.16 26.39 6.11
C TYR A 535 5.19 26.11 7.62
N ILE A 536 4.06 26.39 8.28
CA ILE A 536 3.91 26.20 9.72
C ILE A 536 3.42 24.78 10.01
N GLY A 537 4.34 23.90 10.41
CA GLY A 537 3.99 22.63 11.04
C GLY A 537 3.61 22.80 12.52
N ARG A 538 3.19 21.70 13.16
CA ARG A 538 2.81 21.69 14.58
C ARG A 538 3.86 20.99 15.43
N ALA A 539 4.53 21.75 16.27
CA ALA A 539 5.48 21.22 17.25
C ALA A 539 4.81 20.35 18.33
N GLN A 540 5.56 19.38 18.86
CA GLN A 540 5.12 18.45 19.89
C GLN A 540 6.15 18.35 21.02
N GLY A 541 5.66 18.12 22.24
CA GLY A 541 6.47 17.97 23.44
C GLY A 541 6.93 19.31 24.02
N ARG A 542 7.84 19.24 25.01
CA ARG A 542 8.32 20.42 25.74
C ARG A 542 9.47 21.10 24.96
N PRO A 543 9.38 22.40 24.66
CA PRO A 543 10.45 23.10 23.95
C PRO A 543 11.69 23.23 24.84
N LYS A 544 12.86 23.29 24.20
CA LYS A 544 14.15 23.63 24.83
C LYS A 544 14.78 24.83 24.11
N ILE A 545 15.65 25.54 24.81
CA ILE A 545 16.44 26.63 24.23
C ILE A 545 17.84 26.08 23.95
N ARG A 546 18.35 26.30 22.74
CA ARG A 546 19.73 26.00 22.33
C ARG A 546 20.36 27.25 21.74
N TRP A 547 21.67 27.40 21.89
CA TRP A 547 22.45 28.41 21.22
C TRP A 547 23.25 27.75 20.11
N LEU A 548 23.09 28.20 18.88
CA LEU A 548 23.85 27.69 17.75
C LEU A 548 25.28 28.27 17.75
N SER A 549 26.25 27.43 17.41
CA SER A 549 27.61 27.84 17.06
C SER A 549 27.61 28.67 15.77
N GLU A 550 28.69 29.42 15.53
CA GLU A 550 28.84 30.20 14.29
C GLU A 550 28.73 29.33 13.04
N ASN A 551 29.30 28.11 13.08
CA ASN A 551 29.26 27.19 11.96
C ASN A 551 27.84 26.66 11.70
N GLU A 552 27.11 26.27 12.76
CA GLU A 552 25.72 25.83 12.63
C GLU A 552 24.83 26.95 12.08
N LEU A 553 24.96 28.16 12.62
CA LEU A 553 24.21 29.32 12.15
C LEU A 553 24.50 29.62 10.68
N HIS A 554 25.78 29.63 10.30
CA HIS A 554 26.21 29.90 8.92
C HIS A 554 25.63 28.86 7.94
N VAL A 555 25.74 27.56 8.25
CA VAL A 555 25.21 26.49 7.39
C VAL A 555 23.69 26.53 7.32
N ALA A 556 23.00 26.63 8.47
CA ALA A 556 21.55 26.75 8.53
C ALA A 556 21.03 27.94 7.71
N HIS A 557 21.67 29.11 7.90
CA HIS A 557 21.27 30.33 7.23
C HIS A 557 21.52 30.26 5.71
N THR A 558 22.69 29.76 5.30
CA THR A 558 23.02 29.57 3.88
C THR A 558 22.04 28.60 3.22
N TYR A 559 21.65 27.51 3.90
CA TYR A 559 20.65 26.57 3.41
C TYR A 559 19.29 27.24 3.18
N ILE A 560 18.83 28.05 4.14
CA ILE A 560 17.57 28.81 4.01
C ILE A 560 17.61 29.75 2.80
N LEU A 561 18.69 30.53 2.65
CA LEU A 561 18.83 31.47 1.53
C LEU A 561 18.83 30.75 0.18
N ARG A 562 19.52 29.60 0.08
CA ARG A 562 19.58 28.77 -1.14
C ARG A 562 18.22 28.19 -1.52
N ASN A 563 17.33 27.97 -0.55
CA ASN A 563 16.00 27.39 -0.76
C ASN A 563 14.87 28.42 -0.70
N CYS A 564 15.18 29.73 -0.63
CA CYS A 564 14.19 30.80 -0.62
C CYS A 564 13.97 31.30 -2.07
N PRO A 565 12.76 31.13 -2.65
CA PRO A 565 12.44 31.58 -4.00
C PRO A 565 12.74 33.06 -4.24
N GLU A 566 12.46 33.89 -3.24
CA GLU A 566 12.63 35.35 -3.27
C GLU A 566 14.12 35.76 -3.30
N VAL A 567 15.04 34.88 -2.88
CA VAL A 567 16.49 35.12 -2.90
C VAL A 567 17.17 34.57 -4.17
N GLN A 568 16.46 33.79 -5.01
CA GLN A 568 17.04 33.08 -6.15
C GLN A 568 17.67 34.00 -7.22
N SER A 569 17.14 35.21 -7.42
CA SER A 569 17.71 36.19 -8.34
C SER A 569 19.12 36.60 -7.89
N TYR A 570 19.32 36.84 -6.60
CA TYR A 570 20.62 37.19 -6.00
C TYR A 570 21.58 36.01 -6.00
N TYR A 571 21.06 34.80 -5.75
CA TYR A 571 21.84 33.57 -5.89
C TYR A 571 22.41 33.44 -7.30
N LYS A 572 21.59 33.63 -8.35
CA LYS A 572 22.05 33.62 -9.74
C LYS A 572 23.10 34.69 -10.04
N ILE A 573 22.94 35.90 -9.49
CA ILE A 573 23.96 36.97 -9.65
C ILE A 573 25.30 36.52 -9.06
N PHE A 574 25.30 35.95 -7.86
CA PHE A 574 26.51 35.45 -7.21
C PHE A 574 27.18 34.31 -8.00
N VAL A 575 26.39 33.33 -8.46
CA VAL A 575 26.91 32.22 -9.29
C VAL A 575 27.48 32.74 -10.60
N ASN A 576 26.86 33.75 -11.21
CA ASN A 576 27.36 34.38 -12.44
C ASN A 576 28.71 35.06 -12.23
N TYR A 577 28.98 35.67 -11.06
CA TYR A 577 30.30 36.20 -10.72
C TYR A 577 31.40 35.13 -10.62
N LEU A 578 31.01 33.88 -10.35
CA LEU A 578 31.92 32.75 -10.22
C LEU A 578 32.08 31.95 -11.52
N GLN A 579 31.40 32.34 -12.61
CA GLN A 579 31.50 31.68 -13.91
C GLN A 579 32.95 31.67 -14.40
N GLY A 580 33.39 30.50 -14.91
CA GLY A 580 34.78 30.25 -15.33
C GLY A 580 35.59 29.40 -14.34
N ASN A 581 35.07 29.16 -13.13
CA ASN A 581 35.66 28.22 -12.16
C ASN A 581 35.09 26.80 -12.34
N PRO A 582 35.80 25.74 -11.91
CA PRO A 582 35.27 24.38 -11.85
C PRO A 582 34.03 24.29 -10.94
N ALA A 583 33.10 23.39 -11.25
CA ALA A 583 31.84 23.24 -10.50
C ALA A 583 32.05 23.01 -8.99
N ASP A 584 33.01 22.16 -8.61
CA ASP A 584 33.47 21.94 -7.22
C ASP A 584 33.78 23.27 -6.50
N ALA A 585 34.51 24.16 -7.18
CA ALA A 585 35.00 25.40 -6.61
C ALA A 585 33.86 26.40 -6.45
N ILE A 586 32.90 26.39 -7.39
CA ILE A 586 31.68 27.19 -7.33
C ILE A 586 30.84 26.74 -6.11
N ASP A 587 30.61 25.44 -5.94
CA ASP A 587 29.84 24.91 -4.80
C ASP A 587 30.48 25.27 -3.45
N LYS A 588 31.80 25.09 -3.33
CA LYS A 588 32.54 25.50 -2.13
C LYS A 588 32.45 27.00 -1.87
N ALA A 589 32.53 27.81 -2.92
CA ALA A 589 32.44 29.27 -2.79
C ALA A 589 31.03 29.72 -2.37
N ILE A 590 29.99 29.08 -2.91
CA ILE A 590 28.60 29.30 -2.49
C ILE A 590 28.44 29.00 -1.00
N ASP A 591 28.82 27.80 -0.57
CA ASP A 591 28.62 27.38 0.82
C ASP A 591 29.40 28.25 1.81
N LYS A 592 30.55 28.80 1.39
CA LYS A 592 31.42 29.60 2.26
C LYS A 592 31.08 31.10 2.25
N HIS A 593 30.66 31.63 1.12
CA HIS A 593 30.64 33.09 0.90
C HIS A 593 29.28 33.66 0.56
N PHE A 594 28.30 32.87 0.11
CA PHE A 594 27.05 33.41 -0.40
C PHE A 594 26.26 34.22 0.63
N ALA A 595 26.04 33.68 1.84
CA ALA A 595 25.27 34.39 2.88
C ALA A 595 25.89 35.76 3.23
N LYS A 596 27.21 35.80 3.40
CA LYS A 596 27.96 37.02 3.74
C LYS A 596 28.02 38.02 2.58
N TRP A 597 28.11 37.51 1.35
CA TRP A 597 27.99 38.32 0.15
C TRP A 597 26.60 38.93 0.02
N PHE A 598 25.54 38.14 0.28
CA PHE A 598 24.15 38.60 0.21
C PHE A 598 23.87 39.68 1.26
N GLU A 599 24.35 39.50 2.49
CA GLU A 599 24.34 40.54 3.54
C GLU A 599 24.98 41.85 3.04
N SER A 600 26.19 41.76 2.49
CA SER A 600 26.94 42.93 1.97
C SER A 600 26.24 43.57 0.76
N PHE A 601 25.63 42.76 -0.10
CA PHE A 601 24.90 43.22 -1.27
C PHE A 601 23.65 44.01 -0.87
N VAL A 602 22.88 43.51 0.11
CA VAL A 602 21.66 44.16 0.61
C VAL A 602 21.98 45.41 1.43
N ALA A 603 23.09 45.41 2.18
CA ALA A 603 23.53 46.57 2.97
C ALA A 603 24.06 47.74 2.12
N ASN A 604 24.44 47.50 0.86
CA ASN A 604 24.96 48.54 -0.03
C ASN A 604 23.81 49.37 -0.63
N GLU A 605 23.72 50.63 -0.22
CA GLU A 605 22.67 51.58 -0.64
C GLU A 605 22.56 51.73 -2.17
N ILE A 606 23.66 51.52 -2.91
CA ILE A 606 23.69 51.59 -4.39
C ILE A 606 22.78 50.51 -5.01
N ASN A 607 22.61 49.36 -4.35
CA ASN A 607 21.82 48.24 -4.84
C ASN A 607 20.32 48.39 -4.59
N GLN A 608 19.88 49.43 -3.85
CA GLN A 608 18.48 49.82 -3.67
C GLN A 608 17.53 48.71 -3.15
N VAL A 609 18.03 47.79 -2.31
CA VAL A 609 17.19 46.74 -1.69
C VAL A 609 16.47 47.31 -0.46
N THR A 610 15.18 47.64 -0.60
CA THR A 610 14.39 48.31 0.44
C THR A 610 13.36 47.43 1.14
N ASP A 611 13.14 46.19 0.69
CA ASP A 611 12.19 45.27 1.31
C ASP A 611 12.68 44.84 2.71
N PRO A 612 11.93 45.15 3.79
CA PRO A 612 12.34 44.81 5.16
C PRO A 612 12.50 43.31 5.42
N LEU A 613 11.79 42.43 4.70
CA LEU A 613 11.92 40.98 4.83
C LEU A 613 13.20 40.48 4.16
N LEU A 614 13.58 41.04 3.00
CA LEU A 614 14.90 40.75 2.39
C LEU A 614 16.05 41.22 3.28
N GLN A 615 15.91 42.40 3.89
CA GLN A 615 16.91 42.91 4.84
C GLN A 615 17.02 42.01 6.08
N SER A 616 15.88 41.58 6.65
CA SER A 616 15.85 40.65 7.77
C SER A 616 16.49 39.30 7.42
N LEU A 617 16.18 38.75 6.24
CA LEU A 617 16.83 37.54 5.74
C LEU A 617 18.34 37.75 5.56
N ALA A 618 18.78 38.89 5.03
CA ALA A 618 20.19 39.19 4.79
C ALA A 618 21.01 39.32 6.08
N TRP A 619 20.43 39.86 7.16
CA TRP A 619 21.09 39.95 8.47
C TRP A 619 21.19 38.60 9.20
N GLY A 620 20.41 37.61 8.76
CA GLY A 620 20.39 36.28 9.35
C GLY A 620 19.50 36.13 10.59
N PRO A 621 19.29 34.88 11.05
CA PRO A 621 18.42 34.59 12.18
C PRO A 621 19.12 34.75 13.54
N SER A 622 18.32 34.76 14.60
CA SER A 622 18.81 34.73 15.99
C SER A 622 19.65 33.48 16.27
N LYS A 623 20.79 33.66 16.94
CA LYS A 623 21.63 32.57 17.48
C LYS A 623 20.93 31.72 18.54
N LYS A 624 19.98 32.32 19.26
CA LYS A 624 19.14 31.64 20.24
C LYS A 624 17.97 31.02 19.49
N VAL A 625 17.89 29.69 19.53
CA VAL A 625 16.87 28.90 18.83
C VAL A 625 16.01 28.10 19.82
N THR A 626 14.80 27.78 19.37
CA THR A 626 13.91 26.87 20.11
C THR A 626 13.96 25.49 19.46
N THR A 627 14.14 24.44 20.24
CA THR A 627 14.16 23.06 19.74
C THR A 627 13.01 22.22 20.27
N TRP A 628 12.59 21.24 19.48
CA TRP A 628 11.39 20.44 19.72
C TRP A 628 11.67 18.93 19.61
N PRO A 629 11.11 18.10 20.51
CA PRO A 629 11.31 16.64 20.44
C PRO A 629 10.46 15.96 19.35
N GLY A 630 9.45 16.64 18.82
CA GLY A 630 8.64 16.15 17.71
C GLY A 630 7.99 17.27 16.92
N TYR A 631 7.68 17.00 15.66
CA TYR A 631 7.13 17.98 14.74
C TYR A 631 6.23 17.30 13.71
N PHE A 632 5.05 17.86 13.49
CA PHE A 632 4.09 17.36 12.51
C PHE A 632 4.04 18.32 11.32
N ILE A 633 4.38 17.82 10.12
CA ILE A 633 4.42 18.58 8.87
C ILE A 633 4.19 17.65 7.68
N ASN A 634 3.57 18.14 6.60
CA ASN A 634 3.25 17.39 5.38
C ASN A 634 2.47 16.09 5.65
N GLY A 635 1.66 16.06 6.71
CA GLY A 635 0.96 14.83 7.10
C GLY A 635 1.84 13.75 7.74
N TYR A 636 3.12 14.02 7.98
CA TYR A 636 4.05 13.17 8.72
C TYR A 636 4.19 13.62 10.17
N ASN A 637 4.42 12.67 11.06
CA ASN A 637 4.72 12.94 12.46
C ASN A 637 6.16 12.56 12.74
N PHE A 638 7.08 13.52 12.75
CA PHE A 638 8.50 13.29 12.99
C PHE A 638 8.82 13.38 14.49
N HIS A 639 9.74 12.54 14.95
CA HIS A 639 10.34 12.63 16.28
C HIS A 639 11.86 12.61 16.15
N THR A 640 12.56 13.32 17.04
CA THR A 640 14.01 13.15 17.14
C THR A 640 14.35 11.72 17.58
N VAL A 641 15.52 11.22 17.20
CA VAL A 641 16.03 9.90 17.59
C VAL A 641 15.94 9.73 19.11
N THR A 642 16.45 10.71 19.86
CA THR A 642 16.44 10.71 21.34
C THR A 642 15.01 10.62 21.90
N HIS A 643 14.04 11.34 21.31
CA HIS A 643 12.66 11.28 21.77
C HIS A 643 11.95 9.95 21.40
N GLY A 644 12.39 9.30 20.33
CA GLY A 644 11.84 8.05 19.82
C GLY A 644 12.38 6.79 20.49
N MET A 645 13.56 6.84 21.14
CA MET A 645 14.27 5.65 21.67
C MET A 645 13.39 4.75 22.55
N GLU A 646 12.65 5.34 23.49
CA GLU A 646 11.79 4.60 24.45
C GLU A 646 10.37 4.32 23.92
N LYS A 647 10.06 4.75 22.69
CA LYS A 647 8.73 4.57 22.11
C LYS A 647 8.63 3.27 21.31
N ALA A 648 7.41 2.74 21.30
CA ALA A 648 7.04 1.60 20.45
C ALA A 648 6.92 1.95 18.96
N THR A 649 7.03 3.23 18.58
CA THR A 649 6.97 3.71 17.20
C THR A 649 8.28 4.40 16.82
N MET A 650 8.69 4.26 15.57
CA MET A 650 9.89 4.89 15.03
C MET A 650 9.52 5.96 14.03
N ASN A 651 9.90 7.22 14.29
CA ASN A 651 9.45 8.38 13.51
C ASN A 651 10.61 9.32 13.15
N SER A 652 11.85 8.85 13.27
CA SER A 652 13.08 9.64 13.11
C SER A 652 13.74 9.46 11.74
N GLY A 653 13.26 8.54 10.91
CA GLY A 653 13.83 8.38 9.57
C GLY A 653 13.37 9.50 8.64
N VAL A 654 14.34 10.14 7.98
CA VAL A 654 14.14 11.25 7.05
C VAL A 654 14.71 10.88 5.68
N CYS A 655 13.99 11.23 4.63
CA CYS A 655 14.45 11.22 3.26
C CYS A 655 14.18 12.57 2.60
N VAL A 656 15.10 13.01 1.76
CA VAL A 656 14.96 14.18 0.89
C VAL A 656 15.17 13.70 -0.53
N GLN A 657 14.26 14.05 -1.42
CA GLN A 657 14.36 13.64 -2.82
C GLN A 657 15.56 14.29 -3.51
N GLY A 658 16.26 13.51 -4.32
CA GLY A 658 17.33 14.01 -5.19
C GLY A 658 16.79 14.84 -6.36
N THR A 659 17.68 15.25 -7.26
CA THR A 659 17.35 16.07 -8.43
C THR A 659 16.44 15.37 -9.46
N ASN A 660 16.37 14.04 -9.44
CA ASN A 660 15.44 13.25 -10.24
C ASN A 660 14.40 12.58 -9.33
N ALA A 661 13.17 13.07 -9.35
CA ALA A 661 12.07 12.53 -8.52
C ALA A 661 11.78 11.04 -8.77
N ASP A 662 12.06 10.55 -9.98
CA ASP A 662 11.84 9.15 -10.41
C ASP A 662 13.03 8.22 -10.11
N ASP A 663 14.17 8.75 -9.65
CA ASP A 663 15.38 7.98 -9.37
C ASP A 663 15.79 8.05 -7.90
N SER A 664 15.32 7.06 -7.15
CA SER A 664 15.66 6.87 -5.74
C SER A 664 17.15 6.66 -5.45
N SER A 665 17.98 6.45 -6.48
CA SER A 665 19.44 6.36 -6.32
C SER A 665 20.10 7.69 -5.95
N THR A 666 19.38 8.81 -6.15
CA THR A 666 19.86 10.16 -5.85
C THR A 666 19.30 10.74 -4.54
N ASP A 667 18.43 9.99 -3.86
CA ASP A 667 17.78 10.42 -2.63
C ASP A 667 18.75 10.42 -1.44
N PHE A 668 18.62 11.42 -0.57
CA PHE A 668 19.37 11.50 0.67
C PHE A 668 18.55 10.90 1.82
N TYR A 669 19.17 10.00 2.59
CA TYR A 669 18.57 9.31 3.71
C TYR A 669 19.31 9.64 5.00
N GLY A 670 18.59 9.93 6.07
CA GLY A 670 19.18 10.28 7.35
C GLY A 670 18.30 9.99 8.56
N LEU A 671 18.83 10.32 9.74
CA LEU A 671 18.16 10.24 11.03
C LEU A 671 18.00 11.65 11.61
N LEU A 672 16.79 11.97 12.07
CA LEU A 672 16.46 13.25 12.68
C LEU A 672 17.01 13.35 14.11
N GLU A 673 18.04 14.17 14.30
CA GLU A 673 18.68 14.37 15.60
C GLU A 673 18.02 15.49 16.39
N ASP A 674 17.73 16.63 15.75
CA ASP A 674 17.08 17.78 16.39
C ASP A 674 16.11 18.48 15.43
N ILE A 675 15.14 19.20 16.00
CA ILE A 675 14.20 20.04 15.26
C ILE A 675 14.40 21.46 15.74
N VAL A 676 14.93 22.32 14.86
CA VAL A 676 15.39 23.66 15.20
C VAL A 676 14.48 24.71 14.60
N GLN A 677 13.84 25.52 15.43
CA GLN A 677 13.06 26.69 15.03
C GLN A 677 13.93 27.95 15.14
N LEU A 678 14.23 28.53 13.98
CA LEU A 678 15.00 29.76 13.81
C LEU A 678 14.05 30.96 13.70
N GLU A 679 14.35 32.03 14.41
CA GLU A 679 13.57 33.27 14.39
C GLU A 679 14.38 34.38 13.72
N TYR A 680 13.74 35.09 12.78
CA TYR A 680 14.28 36.25 12.10
C TYR A 680 13.74 37.55 12.69
N HIS A 681 14.44 38.66 12.44
CA HIS A 681 14.00 39.97 12.89
C HIS A 681 12.65 40.38 12.28
N GLY A 682 11.88 41.17 13.04
CA GLY A 682 10.58 41.70 12.62
C GLY A 682 9.41 41.00 13.33
N SER A 683 8.55 40.34 12.56
CA SER A 683 7.32 39.74 13.07
C SER A 683 7.59 38.41 13.79
N ARG A 684 6.78 38.08 14.80
CA ARG A 684 6.78 36.76 15.47
C ARG A 684 6.55 35.57 14.51
N TRP A 685 6.02 35.87 13.33
CA TRP A 685 5.72 34.89 12.28
C TRP A 685 6.92 34.63 11.35
N ASN A 686 7.99 35.41 11.45
CA ASN A 686 9.20 35.25 10.65
C ASN A 686 10.09 34.15 11.25
N HIS A 687 9.61 32.91 11.26
CA HIS A 687 10.38 31.76 11.73
C HIS A 687 10.41 30.64 10.70
N VAL A 688 11.50 29.88 10.71
CA VAL A 688 11.73 28.72 9.83
C VAL A 688 12.07 27.53 10.72
N VAL A 689 11.51 26.36 10.40
CA VAL A 689 11.85 25.11 11.08
C VAL A 689 12.75 24.26 10.20
N LEU A 690 13.94 23.97 10.71
CA LEU A 690 14.91 23.07 10.12
C LEU A 690 14.94 21.75 10.88
N PHE A 691 15.15 20.66 10.15
CA PHE A 691 15.52 19.38 10.69
C PHE A 691 17.04 19.26 10.63
N GLU A 692 17.65 18.96 11.78
CA GLU A 692 19.06 18.62 11.90
C GLU A 692 19.18 17.10 11.83
N CYS A 693 19.86 16.60 10.79
CA CYS A 693 19.91 15.20 10.44
C CYS A 693 21.35 14.68 10.38
N THR A 694 21.53 13.44 10.83
CA THR A 694 22.71 12.64 10.48
C THR A 694 22.43 11.92 9.16
N TRP A 695 23.10 12.32 8.09
CA TRP A 695 22.91 11.74 6.76
C TRP A 695 23.79 10.50 6.53
N PHE A 696 23.22 9.48 5.91
CA PHE A 696 23.98 8.33 5.39
C PHE A 696 24.67 8.69 4.07
N ASP A 697 25.80 8.04 3.77
CA ASP A 697 26.55 8.27 2.54
C ASP A 697 25.73 7.82 1.31
N PRO A 698 25.33 8.73 0.40
CA PRO A 698 24.53 8.38 -0.78
C PRO A 698 25.33 7.58 -1.83
N ILE A 699 26.66 7.67 -1.83
CA ILE A 699 27.54 7.04 -2.83
C ILE A 699 27.98 5.66 -2.37
N ASN A 700 28.57 5.56 -1.17
CA ASN A 700 29.14 4.29 -0.67
C ASN A 700 28.27 3.62 0.40
N GLY A 701 27.28 4.35 0.93
CA GLY A 701 26.37 3.88 1.97
C GLY A 701 25.00 3.45 1.45
N THR A 702 24.68 3.66 0.17
CA THR A 702 23.37 3.36 -0.41
C THR A 702 23.48 2.32 -1.52
N LYS A 703 22.58 1.34 -1.53
CA LYS A 703 22.46 0.33 -2.59
C LYS A 703 21.02 0.23 -3.06
N VAL A 704 20.83 0.25 -4.36
CA VAL A 704 19.51 0.06 -4.98
C VAL A 704 19.52 -1.28 -5.71
N HIS A 705 18.59 -2.17 -5.37
CA HIS A 705 18.47 -3.47 -6.03
C HIS A 705 18.23 -3.28 -7.53
N PRO A 706 18.99 -3.89 -8.45
CA PRO A 706 18.97 -3.55 -9.87
C PRO A 706 17.58 -3.73 -10.53
N ILE A 707 16.88 -4.82 -10.17
CA ILE A 707 15.58 -5.20 -10.75
C ILE A 707 14.40 -4.57 -9.99
N TYR A 708 14.27 -4.89 -8.70
CA TYR A 708 13.14 -4.45 -7.86
C TYR A 708 13.29 -3.06 -7.24
N LYS A 709 14.47 -2.44 -7.35
CA LYS A 709 14.77 -1.10 -6.82
C LYS A 709 14.51 -0.91 -5.31
N LEU A 710 14.62 -2.00 -4.55
CA LEU A 710 14.65 -1.95 -3.09
C LEU A 710 15.90 -1.19 -2.64
N VAL A 711 15.74 -0.23 -1.73
CA VAL A 711 16.83 0.62 -1.24
C VAL A 711 17.37 0.07 0.08
N ASP A 712 18.68 -0.12 0.14
CA ASP A 712 19.43 -0.54 1.32
C ASP A 712 20.42 0.55 1.73
N ILE A 713 20.51 0.81 3.04
CA ILE A 713 21.39 1.82 3.64
C ILE A 713 22.37 1.16 4.62
N ASN A 714 23.64 1.50 4.53
CA ASN A 714 24.66 1.07 5.47
C ASN A 714 24.77 2.06 6.64
N ARG A 715 24.36 1.63 7.84
CA ARG A 715 24.31 2.49 9.03
C ARG A 715 25.68 2.99 9.53
N LYS A 716 26.79 2.39 9.07
CA LYS A 716 28.15 2.81 9.41
C LYS A 716 28.75 3.83 8.45
N ARG A 717 28.14 4.03 7.28
CA ARG A 717 28.63 4.96 6.26
C ARG A 717 27.86 6.27 6.38
N ILE A 718 28.48 7.26 7.01
CA ILE A 718 27.92 8.60 7.23
C ILE A 718 28.45 9.55 6.15
N TYR A 719 27.59 10.46 5.70
CA TYR A 719 27.96 11.48 4.73
C TYR A 719 29.07 12.39 5.31
N PRO A 720 30.24 12.53 4.63
CA PRO A 720 31.41 13.16 5.23
C PRO A 720 31.32 14.69 5.31
N LYS A 721 30.50 15.33 4.47
CA LYS A 721 30.33 16.78 4.46
C LYS A 721 29.39 17.20 5.59
N TYR A 722 29.79 18.23 6.34
CA TYR A 722 28.93 18.83 7.36
C TYR A 722 27.82 19.67 6.71
N ASP A 723 26.67 19.03 6.48
CA ASP A 723 25.47 19.64 5.89
C ASP A 723 24.21 19.06 6.57
N PRO A 724 24.01 19.31 7.88
CA PRO A 724 23.01 18.58 8.65
C PRO A 724 21.59 19.12 8.48
N PHE A 725 21.41 20.33 7.92
CA PHE A 725 20.11 21.01 7.94
C PHE A 725 19.32 20.79 6.66
N VAL A 726 18.02 20.55 6.82
CA VAL A 726 17.03 20.56 5.75
C VAL A 726 15.77 21.31 6.21
N LEU A 727 15.04 21.95 5.30
CA LEU A 727 13.74 22.51 5.64
C LEU A 727 12.78 21.39 6.02
N ALA A 728 12.06 21.53 7.13
CA ALA A 728 11.12 20.51 7.58
C ALA A 728 10.08 20.14 6.49
N GLN A 729 9.73 21.08 5.61
CA GLN A 729 8.80 20.89 4.49
C GLN A 729 9.34 20.01 3.34
N GLN A 730 10.66 19.82 3.26
CA GLN A 730 11.29 18.97 2.24
C GLN A 730 11.41 17.52 2.71
N ALA A 731 11.20 17.27 4.01
CA ALA A 731 11.38 15.96 4.61
C ALA A 731 10.22 15.01 4.30
N ILE A 732 10.56 13.82 3.82
CA ILE A 732 9.69 12.65 3.71
C ILE A 732 10.06 11.69 4.84
N GLN A 733 9.06 11.13 5.52
CA GLN A 733 9.32 10.14 6.55
C GLN A 733 9.65 8.77 5.94
N VAL A 734 10.68 8.11 6.47
CA VAL A 734 11.05 6.75 6.08
C VAL A 734 11.20 5.84 7.29
N ASN A 735 11.02 4.55 7.08
CA ASN A 735 11.27 3.52 8.06
C ASN A 735 12.53 2.74 7.69
N TYR A 736 13.47 2.61 8.62
CA TYR A 736 14.64 1.75 8.47
C TYR A 736 14.37 0.40 9.12
N ILE A 737 14.62 -0.69 8.39
CA ILE A 737 14.23 -2.03 8.83
C ILE A 737 15.45 -2.94 8.71
N ASP A 738 15.82 -3.61 9.81
CA ASP A 738 16.89 -4.61 9.80
C ASP A 738 16.52 -5.80 8.91
N TYR A 739 17.52 -6.48 8.34
CA TYR A 739 17.29 -7.75 7.64
C TYR A 739 17.28 -8.93 8.64
N PRO A 740 16.22 -9.77 8.65
CA PRO A 740 16.26 -11.02 9.39
C PRO A 740 17.23 -11.98 8.69
N SER A 741 18.40 -12.19 9.28
CA SER A 741 19.43 -13.08 8.74
C SER A 741 20.00 -14.03 9.79
N THR A 742 20.40 -15.21 9.34
CA THR A 742 21.24 -16.13 10.14
C THR A 742 22.73 -15.85 9.97
N LYS A 743 23.07 -15.01 8.99
CA LYS A 743 24.42 -14.54 8.68
C LYS A 743 24.64 -13.15 9.26
N LYS A 744 25.92 -12.77 9.45
CA LYS A 744 26.31 -11.45 10.00
C LYS A 744 26.66 -10.40 8.94
N ASP A 745 26.65 -10.77 7.66
CA ASP A 745 27.04 -9.96 6.51
C ASP A 745 26.14 -8.74 6.26
N LYS A 746 24.85 -8.82 6.60
CA LYS A 746 23.90 -7.72 6.47
C LYS A 746 23.56 -6.97 7.76
N VAL A 747 24.29 -7.21 8.85
CA VAL A 747 24.02 -6.53 10.15
C VAL A 747 24.09 -5.01 10.03
N ASP A 748 25.00 -4.50 9.20
CA ASP A 748 25.16 -3.06 9.01
C ASP A 748 24.20 -2.46 7.98
N TRP A 749 23.48 -3.30 7.22
CA TRP A 749 22.56 -2.87 6.16
C TRP A 749 21.10 -2.84 6.64
N LEU A 750 20.40 -1.76 6.31
CA LEU A 750 19.00 -1.49 6.63
C LEU A 750 18.20 -1.37 5.35
N ALA A 751 17.08 -2.08 5.24
CA ALA A 751 16.10 -1.83 4.20
C ALA A 751 15.38 -0.51 4.49
N VAL A 752 15.14 0.29 3.45
CA VAL A 752 14.37 1.53 3.56
C VAL A 752 12.95 1.32 3.02
N SER A 753 11.96 1.70 3.82
CA SER A 753 10.56 1.80 3.37
C SER A 753 10.10 3.24 3.53
N LYS A 754 9.87 3.94 2.41
CA LYS A 754 9.21 5.26 2.44
C LYS A 754 7.81 5.11 3.04
N THR A 755 7.41 6.03 3.91
CA THR A 755 6.07 6.03 4.49
C THR A 755 5.20 7.06 3.77
N LYS A 756 3.88 6.83 3.74
CA LYS A 756 2.97 7.77 3.09
C LYS A 756 2.45 8.81 4.09
N ALA A 757 2.47 10.07 3.64
CA ALA A 757 1.82 11.18 4.33
C ALA A 757 0.35 10.88 4.56
N ARG A 758 -0.17 11.13 5.77
CA ARG A 758 -1.55 10.80 6.12
C ARG A 758 -2.61 11.67 5.42
N ARG A 759 -2.21 12.66 4.61
CA ARG A 759 -3.10 13.74 4.17
C ARG A 759 -2.98 14.21 2.71
N MET A 760 -2.00 13.79 1.92
CA MET A 760 -1.93 14.30 0.54
C MET A 760 -2.90 13.57 -0.39
N VAL A 761 -4.06 14.19 -0.60
CA VAL A 761 -4.63 14.37 -1.93
C VAL A 761 -4.67 15.88 -2.11
N GLU A 762 -3.87 16.40 -3.04
CA GLU A 762 -3.96 17.80 -3.44
C GLU A 762 -5.35 18.05 -4.04
N ALA A 763 -6.22 18.67 -3.25
CA ALA A 763 -7.34 19.44 -3.72
C ALA A 763 -7.64 20.47 -2.63
N THR A 764 -7.64 21.74 -3.02
CA THR A 764 -7.88 22.95 -2.23
C THR A 764 -9.25 22.96 -1.55
N TRP A 765 -9.50 22.11 -0.54
CA TRP A 765 -10.66 22.22 0.36
C TRP A 765 -10.35 21.70 1.77
N PRO A 766 -10.73 22.43 2.84
CA PRO A 766 -10.42 22.02 4.20
C PRO A 766 -11.48 21.04 4.72
N GLU A 767 -11.32 19.74 4.49
CA GLU A 767 -12.03 18.72 5.29
C GLU A 767 -11.09 17.65 5.86
N LYS A 768 -11.20 17.50 7.18
CA LYS A 768 -10.37 16.67 8.05
C LYS A 768 -11.09 15.37 8.35
N ASP A 769 -10.94 14.38 7.48
CA ASP A 769 -11.28 13.01 7.82
C ASP A 769 -10.28 12.03 7.19
N GLY A 770 -9.20 11.75 7.91
CA GLY A 770 -8.14 10.83 7.47
C GLY A 770 -8.67 9.40 7.27
N SER A 771 -8.55 8.88 6.05
CA SER A 771 -8.58 7.44 5.79
C SER A 771 -7.26 6.89 6.30
N ALA A 772 -7.32 5.97 7.25
CA ALA A 772 -6.13 5.24 7.70
C ALA A 772 -5.74 4.14 6.68
N TYR A 773 -5.63 4.50 5.40
CA TYR A 773 -5.10 3.62 4.35
C TYR A 773 -3.85 4.27 3.80
N GLN A 774 -2.70 3.64 4.05
CA GLN A 774 -1.47 4.03 3.40
C GLN A 774 -1.38 3.26 2.08
N MET A 775 -1.96 3.83 1.04
CA MET A 775 -1.90 3.32 -0.34
C MET A 775 -0.95 4.21 -1.13
N GLU A 776 -0.09 3.67 -1.99
CA GLU A 776 1.03 4.45 -2.57
C GLU A 776 0.63 5.49 -3.62
N GLU A 777 1.61 6.29 -4.04
CA GLU A 777 1.59 7.05 -5.28
C GLU A 777 2.60 6.44 -6.26
N ILE A 778 2.24 6.38 -7.53
CA ILE A 778 3.01 5.66 -8.55
C ILE A 778 4.39 6.22 -8.84
N GLN A 779 4.62 7.51 -8.55
CA GLN A 779 5.93 8.15 -8.73
C GLN A 779 7.01 7.48 -7.85
N SER A 780 6.62 6.78 -6.77
CA SER A 780 7.53 5.99 -5.92
C SER A 780 7.60 4.49 -6.27
N LEU A 781 6.78 4.02 -7.22
CA LEU A 781 6.60 2.61 -7.52
C LEU A 781 7.45 2.16 -8.70
N THR A 782 8.26 1.15 -8.44
CA THR A 782 9.14 0.54 -9.43
C THR A 782 8.32 -0.44 -10.25
N GLY A 783 8.49 -0.44 -11.57
CA GLY A 783 7.74 -1.36 -12.44
C GLY A 783 7.95 -2.80 -11.98
N VAL A 784 6.88 -3.61 -11.96
CA VAL A 784 7.02 -5.03 -11.64
C VAL A 784 7.81 -5.68 -12.77
N ASN A 785 9.06 -6.03 -12.49
CA ASN A 785 9.94 -6.73 -13.41
C ASN A 785 9.90 -8.21 -13.03
N VAL A 786 9.57 -9.07 -13.99
CA VAL A 786 9.44 -10.51 -13.76
C VAL A 786 10.66 -11.24 -14.29
N MET A 787 11.24 -12.13 -13.49
CA MET A 787 12.29 -13.04 -13.93
C MET A 787 11.66 -14.32 -14.50
N GLU A 788 11.82 -14.53 -15.80
CA GLU A 788 11.31 -15.71 -16.52
C GLU A 788 12.25 -16.94 -16.45
N ASP A 789 13.54 -16.73 -16.18
CA ASP A 789 14.54 -17.80 -16.12
C ASP A 789 14.69 -18.38 -14.71
N ILE A 790 13.66 -19.06 -14.23
CA ILE A 790 13.84 -20.04 -13.15
C ILE A 790 14.41 -21.31 -13.79
N LEU A 791 15.72 -21.53 -13.64
CA LEU A 791 16.42 -22.77 -14.00
C LEU A 791 15.55 -24.00 -13.70
N HIS A 792 15.52 -24.98 -14.61
CA HIS A 792 14.77 -26.23 -14.43
C HIS A 792 15.12 -26.85 -13.07
N LEU A 793 14.23 -26.65 -12.09
CA LEU A 793 14.44 -27.02 -10.68
C LEU A 793 14.73 -28.51 -10.48
N PHE A 794 14.40 -29.34 -11.48
CA PHE A 794 14.37 -30.79 -11.38
C PHE A 794 14.93 -31.47 -12.65
N ASP A 795 16.09 -31.01 -13.15
CA ASP A 795 16.85 -31.78 -14.13
C ASP A 795 17.56 -32.98 -13.45
N PRO A 796 17.29 -34.24 -13.84
CA PRO A 796 17.97 -35.41 -13.28
C PRO A 796 19.45 -35.53 -13.67
N GLN A 797 19.96 -34.70 -14.59
CA GLN A 797 21.40 -34.56 -14.80
C GLN A 797 21.94 -33.58 -13.77
N GLY A 798 22.39 -34.15 -12.65
CA GLY A 798 22.86 -33.42 -11.47
C GLY A 798 23.83 -32.30 -11.83
N ILE A 799 23.34 -31.07 -11.74
CA ILE A 799 24.19 -29.95 -11.33
C ILE A 799 24.25 -30.08 -9.81
N GLN A 800 25.41 -30.52 -9.31
CA GLN A 800 25.75 -30.24 -7.92
C GLN A 800 25.53 -28.75 -7.70
N LEU A 801 24.63 -28.39 -6.79
CA LEU A 801 24.65 -27.07 -6.16
C LEU A 801 25.94 -26.98 -5.34
N VAL A 802 27.05 -26.76 -6.03
CA VAL A 802 28.21 -26.11 -5.45
C VAL A 802 27.77 -24.66 -5.35
N VAL A 803 27.43 -24.24 -4.14
CA VAL A 803 27.43 -22.81 -3.82
C VAL A 803 28.89 -22.40 -3.96
N ASP A 804 29.24 -21.82 -5.09
CA ASP A 804 30.55 -21.18 -5.24
C ASP A 804 30.57 -19.94 -4.34
N LEU A 805 31.13 -20.11 -3.14
CA LEU A 805 31.38 -19.04 -2.18
C LEU A 805 32.70 -18.32 -2.48
N SER A 806 33.41 -18.67 -3.56
CA SER A 806 34.74 -18.09 -3.85
C SER A 806 34.69 -16.76 -4.60
N ASP A 807 33.57 -16.41 -5.24
CA ASP A 807 33.39 -15.07 -5.86
C ASP A 807 33.11 -13.93 -4.85
N ILE A 808 32.99 -14.23 -3.55
CA ILE A 808 32.83 -13.23 -2.47
C ILE A 808 34.12 -13.02 -1.68
N LEU A 809 35.18 -13.80 -1.94
CA LEU A 809 36.45 -13.70 -1.24
C LEU A 809 37.62 -13.76 -2.23
N GLN A 810 37.83 -12.68 -2.98
CA GLN A 810 39.19 -12.35 -3.39
C GLN A 810 39.86 -11.62 -2.22
N PRO A 811 40.97 -12.15 -1.65
CA PRO A 811 41.78 -11.38 -0.73
C PRO A 811 42.41 -10.22 -1.51
N ILE A 812 42.13 -8.99 -1.07
CA ILE A 812 42.97 -7.84 -1.39
C ILE A 812 44.35 -8.22 -0.86
N SER A 813 45.31 -8.43 -1.77
CA SER A 813 46.70 -8.62 -1.42
C SER A 813 47.18 -7.41 -0.64
N GLU A 814 47.57 -7.63 0.61
CA GLU A 814 48.41 -6.72 1.38
C GLU A 814 49.68 -6.46 0.56
N GLY A 815 49.79 -5.24 0.03
CA GLY A 815 51.04 -4.69 -0.46
C GLY A 815 51.50 -3.62 0.52
N GLU A 816 52.23 -4.03 1.55
CA GLU A 816 53.13 -3.12 2.27
C GLU A 816 54.50 -3.22 1.60
N SER A 817 54.89 -2.11 0.93
CA SER A 817 56.09 -1.29 1.17
C SER A 817 57.41 -1.96 0.76
N GLU A 818 58.36 -1.30 0.11
CA GLU A 818 58.97 0.00 0.39
C GLU A 818 59.74 0.49 -0.85
N LYS A 819 59.96 1.80 -0.93
CA LYS A 819 61.29 2.42 -1.15
C LYS A 819 61.16 3.94 -1.12
N ASP A 820 61.39 4.50 0.06
CA ASP A 820 61.94 5.86 0.18
C ASP A 820 63.43 5.71 0.53
N GLU A 821 64.26 6.36 -0.27
CA GLU A 821 65.67 6.60 0.00
C GLU A 821 65.80 7.69 1.08
N LEU A 822 66.74 7.52 2.03
CA LEU A 822 67.81 8.48 2.36
C LEU A 822 68.49 8.11 3.70
N THR A 823 69.77 7.69 3.58
CA THR A 823 70.97 8.10 4.36
C THR A 823 70.84 8.38 5.87
N ASP A 824 71.49 7.57 6.71
CA ASP A 824 72.82 7.86 7.31
C ASP A 824 73.14 6.89 8.49
N ASP A 825 74.32 6.27 8.36
CA ASP A 825 75.39 6.03 9.34
C ASP A 825 75.17 5.52 10.79
N GLU A 826 75.97 4.48 11.04
CA GLU A 826 76.82 4.21 12.22
C GLU A 826 76.25 3.54 13.49
N ASP A 827 76.70 2.29 13.63
CA ASP A 827 77.47 1.75 14.76
C ASP A 827 76.81 1.07 15.98
N ASN A 828 77.34 -0.15 16.16
CA ASN A 828 77.77 -0.80 17.39
C ASN A 828 76.82 -1.69 18.22
N GLU A 829 77.08 -2.99 18.03
CA GLU A 829 77.63 -3.91 19.03
C GLU A 829 76.73 -4.65 20.04
N GLN A 830 77.00 -5.96 20.04
CA GLN A 830 77.02 -6.93 21.15
C GLN A 830 75.66 -7.44 21.65
N SER A 831 75.24 -8.65 21.26
CA SER A 831 75.72 -10.00 21.66
C SER A 831 75.38 -10.38 23.11
N ASP A 832 74.38 -11.24 23.25
CA ASP A 832 74.42 -12.55 23.93
C ASP A 832 72.97 -13.09 23.92
N GLY A 833 72.67 -14.32 23.49
CA GLY A 833 73.43 -15.55 23.58
C GLY A 833 72.67 -16.50 24.51
N GLY A 834 71.64 -17.17 23.98
CA GLY A 834 70.80 -18.15 24.69
C GLY A 834 69.59 -18.58 23.89
#